data_AF-Q5PIB9-F1
#
_entry.id   AF-Q5PIB9-F1
#
_cell.length_a   1.000
_cell.length_b   1.000
_cell.length_c   1.000
_cell.angle_alpha   90.00
_cell.angle_beta   90.00
_cell.angle_gamma   90.00
#
_symmetry.space_group_name_H-M   'P 1'
#
loop_
_entity.id
_entity.type
_entity.pdbx_description
1 polymer ?
#
loop_
_entity_poly.entity_id
_entity_poly.type
_entity_poly.pdbx_seq_one_letter_code
_entity_poly.pdbx_strand_id
1 'polypeptide(L)'
;MLKLFSAFRKDKIWDFDGGIHPPEMKSQSNGTPLRQVPLAPRFVIPLKQHIGAEGELCVSVGDRVLRGQALTRGRGRMLPVHAPTSGTVIAIAPHSTAHPSALAELSVIIDADGEDRWIEREGWSDYRAHSREALIERIHQYGVAGLGGAGFPTGVKLQGGGDKITTLIINAAECEPYITADDRLMQDCAAQIVEGIRILAHILQPREVLIGIEDNKPQAISMLRAVLADAHDISLRVIPTKYPSGGAKQLTQILTGKQVPHGGRSSDIGVLMQNVGTAYAVKRAVVDGEPITERVVTLTGEAISRPGNVWARLGTPVRHLLNDAGFCPSADQMVIMGGPLMGFTLPWLDVPVVKITNCLLAPSVTEMGAPQEEKSCIRCSACADACPADLLPQQLYWFSKGQQHDKATAHHIADCIECGACAWVCPSNIPLVQYFRQEKAEINAIRLEEKRAAEAKARFEARQARLEREKAARLARHKSAAVQPAAKDQDAIAAALARVKEKQAQATQPVVIQAGSLPDNSAVIAAREARKAQARAKQAAHPMADSAISGDDPRKAAVEAAIARAKARKQEQQAGSEPAEPVDPRKAAVEAAIARAKARKQEQQAGSEPAEPVDPRKAAVEAAIARAKARKQEQQAGSEPAEPVDPRKAAVEAAIARAKARKQEQQAGSEPAEPVDPRKAAVEAAIARAKARKQEQQTVSEPVEPADPRKAAVAAAIARVQAKKAAQQQVVNED
;
A
#
# COMPACT_ATOMS: atom_id res chain seq x y z
N MET A 1 -12.38 -45.45 -24.19
CA MET A 1 -13.65 -44.80 -23.78
C MET A 1 -13.67 -44.27 -22.33
N LEU A 2 -12.97 -44.85 -21.35
CA LEU A 2 -13.03 -44.40 -19.94
C LEU A 2 -12.38 -43.03 -19.61
N LYS A 3 -11.57 -42.42 -20.50
CA LYS A 3 -10.93 -41.12 -20.25
C LYS A 3 -11.75 -39.88 -20.68
N LEU A 4 -12.83 -40.04 -21.44
CA LEU A 4 -13.64 -38.90 -21.89
C LEU A 4 -14.62 -38.38 -20.83
N PHE A 5 -15.10 -39.25 -19.94
CA PHE A 5 -16.10 -38.88 -18.92
C PHE A 5 -15.53 -38.13 -17.71
N SER A 6 -14.21 -38.14 -17.49
CA SER A 6 -13.58 -37.36 -16.40
C SER A 6 -13.48 -35.87 -16.72
N ALA A 7 -13.48 -35.49 -18.00
CA ALA A 7 -13.41 -34.09 -18.43
C ALA A 7 -14.70 -33.29 -18.18
N PHE A 8 -15.84 -33.98 -18.01
CA PHE A 8 -17.17 -33.38 -17.82
C PHE A 8 -17.68 -33.44 -16.39
N ARG A 9 -16.86 -33.87 -15.41
CA ARG A 9 -17.27 -33.75 -14.00
C ARG A 9 -17.37 -32.26 -13.67
N LYS A 10 -18.60 -31.79 -13.39
CA LYS A 10 -18.91 -30.45 -12.85
C LYS A 10 -18.03 -30.08 -11.64
N ASP A 11 -17.43 -31.09 -11.00
CA ASP A 11 -16.59 -30.95 -9.82
C ASP A 11 -15.08 -31.17 -10.01
N LYS A 12 -14.54 -30.85 -11.18
CA LYS A 12 -13.09 -30.94 -11.40
C LYS A 12 -12.33 -30.01 -10.43
N ILE A 13 -11.46 -30.60 -9.61
CA ILE A 13 -10.41 -29.91 -8.86
C ILE A 13 -9.16 -29.88 -9.74
N TRP A 14 -8.60 -28.69 -9.92
CA TRP A 14 -7.37 -28.46 -10.68
C TRP A 14 -6.17 -28.41 -9.72
N ASP A 15 -4.97 -28.48 -10.27
CA ASP A 15 -3.72 -28.30 -9.51
C ASP A 15 -3.03 -26.99 -9.92
N PHE A 16 -2.08 -26.54 -9.10
CA PHE A 16 -1.17 -25.43 -9.39
C PHE A 16 0.27 -25.92 -9.30
N ASP A 17 1.16 -25.32 -10.10
CA ASP A 17 2.57 -25.70 -10.13
C ASP A 17 3.31 -25.27 -8.86
N GLY A 18 4.36 -26.00 -8.48
CA GLY A 18 5.13 -25.76 -7.27
C GLY A 18 4.36 -26.03 -5.98
N GLY A 19 4.73 -25.33 -4.90
CA GLY A 19 4.23 -25.62 -3.55
C GLY A 19 5.05 -26.68 -2.81
N ILE A 20 4.73 -26.89 -1.53
CA ILE A 20 5.43 -27.79 -0.61
C ILE A 20 4.46 -28.50 0.34
N HIS A 21 4.93 -29.57 1.00
CA HIS A 21 4.17 -30.34 1.99
C HIS A 21 4.91 -30.36 3.35
N PRO A 22 4.93 -29.22 4.07
CA PRO A 22 5.49 -29.18 5.41
C PRO A 22 4.66 -30.04 6.38
N PRO A 23 5.25 -30.56 7.48
CA PRO A 23 4.48 -31.18 8.55
C PRO A 23 3.37 -30.24 9.05
N GLU A 24 2.14 -30.72 9.14
CA GLU A 24 0.98 -29.86 9.36
C GLU A 24 0.92 -29.26 10.77
N MET A 25 1.33 -30.05 11.77
CA MET A 25 1.37 -29.66 13.20
C MET A 25 0.03 -29.15 13.78
N LYS A 26 -1.12 -29.45 13.15
CA LYS A 26 -2.45 -28.97 13.55
C LYS A 26 -3.08 -29.73 14.73
N SER A 27 -2.69 -30.99 14.93
CA SER A 27 -3.24 -31.86 15.98
C SER A 27 -3.01 -31.34 17.40
N GLN A 28 -2.03 -30.44 17.59
CA GLN A 28 -1.74 -29.81 18.86
C GLN A 28 -2.89 -28.90 19.35
N SER A 29 -3.66 -28.27 18.45
CA SER A 29 -4.60 -27.21 18.81
C SER A 29 -6.01 -27.35 18.23
N ASN A 30 -6.25 -28.25 17.26
CA ASN A 30 -7.58 -28.41 16.65
C ASN A 30 -8.56 -29.31 17.44
N GLY A 31 -8.07 -30.09 18.42
CA GLY A 31 -8.89 -31.06 19.15
C GLY A 31 -9.78 -30.46 20.26
N THR A 32 -9.49 -29.25 20.72
CA THR A 32 -10.24 -28.60 21.82
C THR A 32 -11.24 -27.56 21.32
N PRO A 33 -12.45 -27.47 21.91
CA PRO A 33 -13.40 -26.39 21.63
C PRO A 33 -12.82 -24.98 21.78
N LEU A 34 -13.38 -24.02 21.04
CA LEU A 34 -13.05 -22.60 21.19
C LEU A 34 -13.26 -22.15 22.65
N ARG A 35 -12.23 -21.54 23.24
CA ARG A 35 -12.26 -21.06 24.63
C ARG A 35 -12.39 -19.54 24.71
N GLN A 36 -13.06 -19.05 25.75
CA GLN A 36 -12.98 -17.65 26.16
C GLN A 36 -11.75 -17.46 27.06
N VAL A 37 -11.12 -16.29 26.98
CA VAL A 37 -9.99 -15.90 27.84
C VAL A 37 -10.47 -14.81 28.80
N PRO A 38 -10.05 -14.82 30.08
CA PRO A 38 -10.36 -13.74 31.00
C PRO A 38 -9.96 -12.38 30.42
N LEU A 39 -10.73 -11.32 30.72
CA LEU A 39 -10.40 -9.99 30.25
C LEU A 39 -9.02 -9.55 30.77
N ALA A 40 -8.22 -8.95 29.90
CA ALA A 40 -7.01 -8.26 30.33
C ALA A 40 -7.41 -7.02 31.16
N PRO A 41 -6.62 -6.62 32.16
CA PRO A 41 -6.89 -5.39 32.92
C PRO A 41 -6.75 -4.14 32.05
N ARG A 42 -5.93 -4.21 30.98
CA ARG A 42 -5.64 -3.11 30.07
C ARG A 42 -5.60 -3.59 28.64
N PHE A 43 -6.18 -2.79 27.75
CA PHE A 43 -6.20 -3.00 26.31
C PHE A 43 -5.48 -1.85 25.60
N VAL A 44 -4.68 -2.18 24.60
CA VAL A 44 -4.04 -1.21 23.71
C VAL A 44 -4.60 -1.39 22.31
N ILE A 45 -5.30 -0.40 21.79
CA ILE A 45 -5.99 -0.48 20.50
C ILE A 45 -5.27 0.43 19.50
N PRO A 46 -4.36 -0.10 18.67
CA PRO A 46 -3.78 0.67 17.57
C PRO A 46 -4.89 1.13 16.63
N LEU A 47 -4.81 2.38 16.16
CA LEU A 47 -5.83 2.90 15.23
C LEU A 47 -5.73 2.26 13.85
N LYS A 48 -4.54 1.79 13.46
CA LYS A 48 -4.27 1.16 12.17
C LYS A 48 -4.22 -0.37 12.28
N GLN A 49 -5.38 -1.02 12.17
CA GLN A 49 -5.50 -2.49 12.20
C GLN A 49 -5.86 -3.11 10.83
N HIS A 50 -5.60 -2.37 9.75
CA HIS A 50 -6.03 -2.72 8.39
C HIS A 50 -5.16 -2.02 7.34
N ILE A 51 -5.22 -2.47 6.09
CA ILE A 51 -4.57 -1.76 4.98
C ILE A 51 -5.34 -0.47 4.70
N GLY A 52 -4.70 0.66 4.95
CA GLY A 52 -5.28 1.98 4.76
C GLY A 52 -4.62 3.02 5.66
N ALA A 53 -5.24 4.18 5.75
CA ALA A 53 -4.97 5.14 6.81
C ALA A 53 -5.77 4.78 8.06
N GLU A 54 -5.32 5.25 9.23
CA GLU A 54 -6.05 5.14 10.48
C GLU A 54 -7.37 5.92 10.47
N GLY A 55 -8.33 5.51 11.30
CA GLY A 55 -9.60 6.23 11.46
C GLY A 55 -9.44 7.52 12.28
N GLU A 56 -10.40 8.43 12.15
CA GLU A 56 -10.43 9.68 12.91
C GLU A 56 -10.91 9.40 14.35
N LEU A 57 -10.15 9.81 15.38
CA LEU A 57 -10.52 9.59 16.79
C LEU A 57 -11.89 10.18 17.16
N CYS A 58 -12.69 9.39 17.90
CA CYS A 58 -14.00 9.77 18.43
C CYS A 58 -14.03 9.91 19.96
N VAL A 59 -12.93 9.60 20.64
CA VAL A 59 -12.82 9.59 22.11
C VAL A 59 -11.64 10.45 22.58
N SER A 60 -11.70 10.88 23.84
CA SER A 60 -10.66 11.62 24.56
C SER A 60 -10.21 10.83 25.80
N VAL A 61 -9.04 11.20 26.34
CA VAL A 61 -8.58 10.67 27.63
C VAL A 61 -9.58 11.06 28.72
N GLY A 62 -10.00 10.09 29.53
CA GLY A 62 -11.03 10.23 30.56
C GLY A 62 -12.41 9.71 30.16
N ASP A 63 -12.67 9.49 28.86
CA ASP A 63 -13.96 8.99 28.40
C ASP A 63 -14.21 7.56 28.90
N ARG A 64 -15.43 7.30 29.37
CA ARG A 64 -15.93 5.94 29.57
C ARG A 64 -16.44 5.39 28.26
N VAL A 65 -16.07 4.15 27.96
CA VAL A 65 -16.46 3.46 26.72
C VAL A 65 -17.12 2.13 27.04
N LEU A 66 -18.07 1.73 26.18
CA LEU A 66 -18.71 0.42 26.22
C LEU A 66 -18.14 -0.49 25.14
N ARG A 67 -18.21 -1.80 25.35
CA ARG A 67 -17.81 -2.79 24.36
C ARG A 67 -18.59 -2.59 23.05
N GLY A 68 -17.86 -2.55 21.94
CA GLY A 68 -18.40 -2.28 20.61
C GLY A 68 -18.58 -0.80 20.27
N GLN A 69 -18.37 0.13 21.21
CA GLN A 69 -18.40 1.56 20.91
C GLN A 69 -17.27 1.92 19.93
N ALA A 70 -17.60 2.69 18.89
CA ALA A 70 -16.61 3.16 17.92
C ALA A 70 -15.64 4.14 18.58
N LEU A 71 -14.35 3.78 18.60
CA LEU A 71 -13.26 4.64 19.08
C LEU A 71 -12.76 5.58 17.99
N THR A 72 -12.98 5.22 16.73
CA THR A 72 -12.68 6.04 15.56
C THR A 72 -13.80 6.00 14.53
N ARG A 73 -13.90 7.02 13.70
CA ARG A 73 -14.73 7.05 12.50
C ARG A 73 -13.90 6.68 11.27
N GLY A 74 -14.43 5.75 10.47
CA GLY A 74 -13.85 5.33 9.20
C GLY A 74 -14.58 5.91 7.99
N ARG A 75 -13.86 6.11 6.89
CA ARG A 75 -14.40 6.43 5.55
C ARG A 75 -13.55 5.77 4.47
N GLY A 76 -14.19 5.22 3.44
CA GLY A 76 -13.51 4.62 2.29
C GLY A 76 -12.62 3.45 2.71
N ARG A 77 -11.30 3.60 2.64
CA ARG A 77 -10.35 2.55 3.07
C ARG A 77 -9.97 2.62 4.56
N MET A 78 -10.41 3.66 5.28
CA MET A 78 -10.20 3.79 6.73
C MET A 78 -11.34 3.06 7.43
N LEU A 79 -11.06 1.93 8.09
CA LEU A 79 -12.05 1.22 8.91
C LEU A 79 -12.07 1.78 10.33
N PRO A 80 -13.25 1.86 10.96
CA PRO A 80 -13.34 2.12 12.37
C PRO A 80 -12.75 0.99 13.22
N VAL A 81 -12.16 1.36 14.35
CA VAL A 81 -11.83 0.48 15.48
C VAL A 81 -12.81 0.71 16.62
N HIS A 82 -13.10 -0.35 17.38
CA HIS A 82 -14.13 -0.36 18.42
C HIS A 82 -13.50 -0.77 19.75
N ALA A 83 -14.11 -0.34 20.85
CA ALA A 83 -13.70 -0.73 22.19
C ALA A 83 -13.92 -2.25 22.36
N PRO A 84 -12.88 -3.00 22.76
CA PRO A 84 -12.97 -4.45 22.91
C PRO A 84 -13.79 -4.87 24.14
N THR A 85 -13.86 -4.01 25.15
CA THR A 85 -14.59 -4.22 26.41
C THR A 85 -15.03 -2.85 26.96
N SER A 86 -15.80 -2.83 28.06
CA SER A 86 -16.13 -1.61 28.78
C SER A 86 -14.97 -1.16 29.68
N GLY A 87 -14.81 0.15 29.85
CA GLY A 87 -13.71 0.70 30.62
C GLY A 87 -13.54 2.20 30.47
N THR A 88 -12.36 2.69 30.83
CA THR A 88 -12.00 4.11 30.75
C THR A 88 -10.79 4.30 29.84
N VAL A 89 -10.85 5.27 28.93
CA VAL A 89 -9.70 5.66 28.11
C VAL A 89 -8.69 6.38 28.98
N ILE A 90 -7.57 5.74 29.29
CA ILE A 90 -6.54 6.31 30.17
C ILE A 90 -5.46 7.08 29.41
N ALA A 91 -5.27 6.78 28.12
CA ALA A 91 -4.30 7.46 27.29
C ALA A 91 -4.63 7.29 25.79
N ILE A 92 -4.22 8.29 25.01
CA ILE A 92 -4.16 8.21 23.55
C ILE A 92 -2.73 8.59 23.17
N ALA A 93 -1.89 7.59 22.90
CA ALA A 93 -0.45 7.77 22.74
C ALA A 93 0.15 6.76 21.76
N PRO A 94 1.32 7.04 21.18
CA PRO A 94 2.07 6.05 20.41
C PRO A 94 2.40 4.83 21.30
N HIS A 95 2.02 3.64 20.84
CA HIS A 95 2.36 2.38 21.48
C HIS A 95 2.94 1.43 20.45
N SER A 96 3.95 0.68 20.87
CA SER A 96 4.55 -0.40 20.09
C SER A 96 3.52 -1.42 19.61
N THR A 97 3.49 -1.68 18.30
CA THR A 97 2.59 -2.68 17.70
C THR A 97 3.33 -3.93 17.26
N ALA A 98 2.59 -4.97 16.91
CA ALA A 98 3.13 -6.20 16.34
C ALA A 98 3.58 -5.96 14.88
N HIS A 99 4.74 -5.34 14.73
CA HIS A 99 5.43 -5.11 13.46
C HIS A 99 6.90 -5.55 13.61
N PRO A 100 7.55 -6.13 12.57
CA PRO A 100 8.95 -6.55 12.66
C PRO A 100 9.92 -5.44 13.11
N SER A 101 9.65 -4.19 12.70
CA SER A 101 10.44 -3.01 13.11
C SER A 101 9.98 -2.37 14.41
N ALA A 102 8.97 -2.94 15.07
CA ALA A 102 8.41 -2.49 16.33
C ALA A 102 8.01 -0.99 16.37
N LEU A 103 7.43 -0.53 15.27
CA LEU A 103 7.02 0.87 15.12
C LEU A 103 5.91 1.20 16.12
N ALA A 104 6.02 2.36 16.75
CA ALA A 104 4.96 2.88 17.59
C ALA A 104 3.86 3.48 16.71
N GLU A 105 2.61 3.06 16.95
CA GLU A 105 1.43 3.60 16.28
C GLU A 105 0.52 4.26 17.31
N LEU A 106 -0.20 5.31 16.89
CA LEU A 106 -1.17 5.96 17.75
C LEU A 106 -2.21 4.91 18.19
N SER A 107 -2.41 4.82 19.50
CA SER A 107 -3.23 3.79 20.13
C SER A 107 -4.12 4.39 21.21
N VAL A 108 -5.33 3.88 21.34
CA VAL A 108 -6.22 4.15 22.48
C VAL A 108 -5.94 3.11 23.54
N ILE A 109 -5.61 3.53 24.76
CA ILE A 109 -5.35 2.64 25.89
C ILE A 109 -6.54 2.69 26.83
N ILE A 110 -7.15 1.53 27.08
CA ILE A 110 -8.38 1.39 27.89
C ILE A 110 -8.04 0.51 29.11
N ASP A 111 -8.29 1.03 30.29
CA ASP A 111 -8.36 0.21 31.51
C ASP A 111 -9.77 -0.36 31.63
N ALA A 112 -9.87 -1.69 31.69
CA ALA A 112 -11.16 -2.38 31.73
C ALA A 112 -11.84 -2.18 33.08
N ASP A 113 -13.15 -1.98 33.09
CA ASP A 113 -13.95 -1.89 34.32
C ASP A 113 -14.31 -3.28 34.90
N GLY A 114 -14.08 -4.34 34.12
CA GLY A 114 -14.41 -5.73 34.47
C GLY A 114 -15.86 -6.12 34.19
N GLU A 115 -16.71 -5.20 33.71
CA GLU A 115 -18.14 -5.43 33.52
C GLU A 115 -18.50 -5.98 32.10
N ASP A 116 -17.59 -5.86 31.12
CA ASP A 116 -17.76 -6.22 29.70
C ASP A 116 -19.06 -5.72 29.05
N ARG A 117 -19.58 -4.56 29.48
CA ARG A 117 -20.87 -4.03 29.02
C ARG A 117 -20.83 -3.62 27.56
N TRP A 118 -21.76 -4.17 26.77
CA TRP A 118 -21.96 -3.82 25.37
C TRP A 118 -22.71 -2.49 25.18
N ILE A 119 -22.47 -1.86 24.03
CA ILE A 119 -23.43 -0.92 23.45
C ILE A 119 -24.77 -1.62 23.17
N GLU A 120 -25.83 -0.85 22.92
CA GLU A 120 -27.06 -1.40 22.36
C GLU A 120 -26.77 -2.07 21.00
N ARG A 121 -27.24 -3.30 20.83
CA ARG A 121 -27.00 -4.13 19.64
C ARG A 121 -28.29 -4.30 18.87
N GLU A 122 -28.46 -3.51 17.81
CA GLU A 122 -29.59 -3.63 16.90
C GLU A 122 -29.19 -4.52 15.72
N GLY A 123 -29.60 -5.79 15.74
CA GLY A 123 -29.33 -6.76 14.68
C GLY A 123 -30.30 -6.69 13.50
N TRP A 124 -29.81 -6.89 12.28
CA TRP A 124 -30.64 -7.03 11.07
C TRP A 124 -30.80 -8.51 10.72
N SER A 125 -31.69 -9.20 11.44
CA SER A 125 -31.98 -10.62 11.19
C SER A 125 -32.52 -10.86 9.78
N ASP A 126 -33.40 -9.99 9.30
CA ASP A 126 -33.81 -9.93 7.89
C ASP A 126 -32.96 -8.92 7.10
N TYR A 127 -31.72 -9.31 6.81
CA TYR A 127 -30.81 -8.50 6.00
C TYR A 127 -31.31 -8.31 4.56
N ARG A 128 -32.25 -9.12 4.07
CA ARG A 128 -32.78 -9.03 2.70
C ARG A 128 -33.71 -7.83 2.51
N ALA A 129 -34.24 -7.27 3.60
CA ALA A 129 -35.00 -6.04 3.59
C ALA A 129 -34.13 -4.78 3.39
N HIS A 130 -32.79 -4.92 3.45
CA HIS A 130 -31.86 -3.80 3.37
C HIS A 130 -31.19 -3.74 2.00
N SER A 131 -30.87 -2.53 1.53
CA SER A 131 -30.16 -2.36 0.26
C SER A 131 -28.73 -2.90 0.34
N ARG A 132 -28.17 -3.24 -0.82
CA ARG A 132 -26.76 -3.61 -0.98
C ARG A 132 -25.83 -2.59 -0.33
N GLU A 133 -26.09 -1.31 -0.56
CA GLU A 133 -25.28 -0.20 -0.05
C GLU A 133 -25.36 -0.11 1.48
N ALA A 134 -26.55 -0.29 2.06
CA ALA A 134 -26.75 -0.29 3.52
C ALA A 134 -25.99 -1.45 4.18
N LEU A 135 -26.01 -2.64 3.57
CA LEU A 135 -25.26 -3.80 4.06
C LEU A 135 -23.74 -3.57 3.97
N ILE A 136 -23.25 -3.04 2.86
CA ILE A 136 -21.82 -2.72 2.68
C ILE A 136 -21.37 -1.66 3.68
N GLU A 137 -22.15 -0.60 3.87
CA GLU A 137 -21.87 0.46 4.82
C GLU A 137 -21.87 -0.07 6.26
N ARG A 138 -22.83 -0.94 6.60
CA ARG A 138 -22.85 -1.61 7.91
C ARG A 138 -21.60 -2.45 8.14
N ILE A 139 -21.21 -3.31 7.19
CA ILE A 139 -19.97 -4.10 7.27
C ILE A 139 -18.75 -3.18 7.44
N HIS A 140 -18.73 -2.02 6.77
CA HIS A 140 -17.66 -1.04 6.89
C HIS A 140 -17.64 -0.39 8.29
N GLN A 141 -18.77 0.16 8.75
CA GLN A 141 -18.87 0.84 10.04
C GLN A 141 -18.65 -0.10 11.23
N TYR A 142 -18.87 -1.40 11.06
CA TYR A 142 -18.61 -2.42 12.07
C TYR A 142 -17.14 -2.90 12.06
N GLY A 143 -16.31 -2.28 11.21
CA GLY A 143 -14.86 -2.44 11.22
C GLY A 143 -14.38 -3.75 10.60
N VAL A 144 -15.21 -4.47 9.84
CA VAL A 144 -14.87 -5.78 9.28
C VAL A 144 -13.73 -5.64 8.26
N ALA A 145 -12.60 -6.28 8.59
CA ALA A 145 -11.44 -6.41 7.71
C ALA A 145 -11.32 -7.86 7.22
N GLY A 146 -10.57 -8.09 6.15
CA GLY A 146 -10.22 -9.43 5.68
C GLY A 146 -9.33 -10.13 6.70
N LEU A 147 -9.90 -11.08 7.45
CA LEU A 147 -9.28 -11.72 8.61
C LEU A 147 -8.25 -12.81 8.25
N GLY A 148 -8.13 -13.16 6.97
CA GLY A 148 -7.15 -14.12 6.44
C GLY A 148 -5.71 -13.61 6.34
N GLY A 149 -5.37 -12.48 6.97
CA GLY A 149 -3.99 -12.00 7.14
C GLY A 149 -3.70 -10.61 6.60
N ALA A 150 -4.25 -10.22 5.44
CA ALA A 150 -3.93 -8.93 4.84
C ALA A 150 -4.65 -7.74 5.50
N GLY A 151 -5.78 -7.94 6.19
CA GLY A 151 -6.53 -6.84 6.82
C GLY A 151 -7.12 -5.84 5.82
N PHE A 152 -7.51 -6.28 4.61
CA PHE A 152 -8.15 -5.41 3.63
C PHE A 152 -9.58 -5.02 4.07
N PRO A 153 -10.01 -3.75 3.97
CA PRO A 153 -11.38 -3.36 4.30
C PRO A 153 -12.45 -4.13 3.51
N THR A 154 -13.26 -4.94 4.19
CA THR A 154 -14.22 -5.86 3.53
C THR A 154 -15.25 -5.08 2.73
N GLY A 155 -15.81 -3.99 3.27
CA GLY A 155 -16.77 -3.15 2.54
C GLY A 155 -16.24 -2.63 1.19
N VAL A 156 -14.99 -2.15 1.15
CA VAL A 156 -14.34 -1.68 -0.10
C VAL A 156 -14.20 -2.82 -1.12
N LYS A 157 -13.91 -4.03 -0.64
CA LYS A 157 -13.77 -5.21 -1.51
C LYS A 157 -15.10 -5.60 -2.14
N LEU A 158 -16.18 -5.55 -1.36
CA LEU A 158 -17.54 -5.83 -1.83
C LEU A 158 -18.01 -4.77 -2.84
N GLN A 159 -17.76 -3.49 -2.54
CA GLN A 159 -18.10 -2.38 -3.43
C GLN A 159 -17.35 -2.47 -4.77
N GLY A 160 -16.06 -2.82 -4.76
CA GLY A 160 -15.26 -2.98 -5.98
C GLY A 160 -15.62 -4.23 -6.81
N GLY A 161 -16.16 -5.26 -6.18
CA GLY A 161 -16.63 -6.48 -6.85
C GLY A 161 -17.87 -6.23 -7.69
N GLY A 162 -18.85 -5.49 -7.15
CA GLY A 162 -20.05 -5.11 -7.90
C GLY A 162 -20.74 -6.32 -8.53
N ASP A 163 -21.34 -6.10 -9.70
CA ASP A 163 -21.99 -7.14 -10.50
C ASP A 163 -20.99 -7.89 -11.40
N LYS A 164 -19.69 -7.59 -11.26
CA LYS A 164 -18.62 -8.23 -12.06
C LYS A 164 -18.26 -9.61 -11.50
N ILE A 165 -18.62 -9.88 -10.25
CA ILE A 165 -18.28 -11.13 -9.57
C ILE A 165 -19.25 -12.22 -10.00
N THR A 166 -18.76 -13.17 -10.80
CA THR A 166 -19.50 -14.36 -11.17
C THR A 166 -19.31 -15.49 -10.16
N THR A 167 -18.19 -15.52 -9.44
CA THR A 167 -17.85 -16.59 -8.51
C THR A 167 -17.37 -16.00 -7.18
N LEU A 168 -18.04 -16.36 -6.09
CA LEU A 168 -17.61 -16.07 -4.72
C LEU A 168 -16.89 -17.30 -4.17
N ILE A 169 -15.61 -17.16 -3.84
CA ILE A 169 -14.83 -18.23 -3.19
C ILE A 169 -14.69 -17.91 -1.70
N ILE A 170 -14.99 -18.88 -0.86
CA ILE A 170 -14.74 -18.84 0.58
C ILE A 170 -13.53 -19.71 0.87
N ASN A 171 -12.44 -19.07 1.26
CA ASN A 171 -11.18 -19.69 1.63
C ASN A 171 -11.28 -20.25 3.05
N ALA A 172 -11.41 -21.57 3.10
CA ALA A 172 -11.39 -22.42 4.27
C ALA A 172 -10.11 -23.30 4.31
N ALA A 173 -9.12 -22.99 3.47
CA ALA A 173 -7.95 -23.84 3.29
C ALA A 173 -7.07 -23.85 4.54
N GLU A 174 -6.78 -22.69 5.15
CA GLU A 174 -5.87 -22.56 6.31
C GLU A 174 -4.63 -23.45 6.17
N CYS A 175 -3.87 -23.23 5.10
CA CYS A 175 -2.80 -24.12 4.66
C CYS A 175 -1.48 -23.97 5.45
N GLU A 176 -1.36 -22.92 6.27
CA GLU A 176 -0.15 -22.67 7.05
C GLU A 176 -0.07 -23.68 8.23
N PRO A 177 1.09 -24.35 8.46
CA PRO A 177 1.25 -25.26 9.60
C PRO A 177 0.96 -24.60 10.95
N TYR A 178 0.61 -25.41 11.95
CA TYR A 178 0.21 -25.01 13.32
C TYR A 178 -1.09 -24.21 13.43
N ILE A 179 -1.48 -23.42 12.44
CA ILE A 179 -2.66 -22.56 12.54
C ILE A 179 -3.93 -23.42 12.43
N THR A 180 -4.87 -23.22 13.36
CA THR A 180 -6.14 -23.99 13.45
C THR A 180 -7.35 -23.11 13.79
N ALA A 181 -7.21 -21.79 13.69
CA ALA A 181 -8.22 -20.81 14.07
C ALA A 181 -9.47 -20.91 13.19
N ASP A 182 -9.29 -20.98 11.88
CA ASP A 182 -10.35 -21.15 10.89
C ASP A 182 -10.93 -22.58 10.97
N ASP A 183 -10.08 -23.60 11.15
CA ASP A 183 -10.53 -24.99 11.36
C ASP A 183 -11.50 -25.08 12.55
N ARG A 184 -11.10 -24.60 13.73
CA ARG A 184 -11.97 -24.58 14.92
C ARG A 184 -13.21 -23.71 14.73
N LEU A 185 -13.09 -22.56 14.07
CA LEU A 185 -14.24 -21.71 13.78
C LEU A 185 -15.25 -22.44 12.89
N MET A 186 -14.80 -23.21 11.90
CA MET A 186 -15.70 -24.04 11.08
C MET A 186 -16.34 -25.17 11.88
N GLN A 187 -15.61 -25.81 12.78
CA GLN A 187 -16.16 -26.87 13.64
C GLN A 187 -17.25 -26.32 14.58
N ASP A 188 -16.99 -25.18 15.23
CA ASP A 188 -17.87 -24.64 16.28
C ASP A 188 -18.96 -23.69 15.76
N CYS A 189 -18.76 -23.08 14.59
CA CYS A 189 -19.60 -21.99 14.08
C CYS A 189 -20.00 -22.17 12.60
N ALA A 190 -20.04 -23.40 12.07
CA ALA A 190 -20.40 -23.68 10.66
C ALA A 190 -21.68 -22.96 10.19
N ALA A 191 -22.77 -23.05 10.97
CA ALA A 191 -24.05 -22.42 10.63
C ALA A 191 -23.95 -20.89 10.51
N GLN A 192 -23.19 -20.28 11.41
CA GLN A 192 -22.95 -18.83 11.44
C GLN A 192 -22.09 -18.37 10.27
N ILE A 193 -21.07 -19.17 9.90
CA ILE A 193 -20.25 -18.93 8.72
C ILE A 193 -21.12 -18.99 7.47
N VAL A 194 -21.94 -20.04 7.30
CA VAL A 194 -22.83 -20.20 6.14
C VAL A 194 -23.82 -19.03 6.02
N GLU A 195 -24.36 -18.53 7.12
CA GLU A 195 -25.22 -17.35 7.09
C GLU A 195 -24.44 -16.09 6.65
N GLY A 196 -23.20 -15.94 7.10
CA GLY A 196 -22.29 -14.90 6.61
C GLY A 196 -22.01 -14.99 5.11
N ILE A 197 -21.86 -16.21 4.59
CA ILE A 197 -21.68 -16.48 3.15
C ILE A 197 -22.94 -16.08 2.37
N ARG A 198 -24.14 -16.37 2.90
CA ARG A 198 -25.40 -15.98 2.26
C ARG A 198 -25.60 -14.47 2.20
N ILE A 199 -25.19 -13.74 3.24
CA ILE A 199 -25.18 -12.27 3.23
C ILE A 199 -24.23 -11.75 2.14
N LEU A 200 -23.02 -12.33 2.05
CA LEU A 200 -22.06 -11.99 0.99
C LEU A 200 -22.61 -12.29 -0.41
N ALA A 201 -23.28 -13.43 -0.59
CA ALA A 201 -23.91 -13.83 -1.83
C ALA A 201 -25.09 -12.90 -2.20
N HIS A 202 -25.87 -12.46 -1.22
CA HIS A 202 -26.95 -11.47 -1.42
C HIS A 202 -26.40 -10.12 -1.90
N ILE A 203 -25.27 -9.67 -1.34
CA ILE A 203 -24.60 -8.41 -1.73
C ILE A 203 -23.96 -8.49 -3.13
N LEU A 204 -23.38 -9.64 -3.49
CA LEU A 204 -22.58 -9.79 -4.71
C LEU A 204 -23.34 -10.41 -5.89
N GLN A 205 -24.45 -11.10 -5.62
CA GLN A 205 -25.23 -11.87 -6.59
C GLN A 205 -24.37 -12.74 -7.53
N PRO A 206 -23.42 -13.54 -7.00
CA PRO A 206 -22.58 -14.38 -7.85
C PRO A 206 -23.41 -15.49 -8.49
N ARG A 207 -22.94 -16.01 -9.63
CA ARG A 207 -23.52 -17.20 -10.26
C ARG A 207 -23.21 -18.47 -9.49
N GLU A 208 -22.10 -18.49 -8.76
CA GLU A 208 -21.62 -19.65 -8.01
C GLU A 208 -20.93 -19.23 -6.72
N VAL A 209 -21.17 -19.98 -5.64
CA VAL A 209 -20.49 -19.83 -4.36
C VAL A 209 -19.76 -21.13 -4.03
N LEU A 210 -18.45 -21.04 -3.83
CA LEU A 210 -17.56 -22.18 -3.57
C LEU A 210 -16.90 -22.03 -2.20
N ILE A 211 -16.93 -23.05 -1.36
CA ILE A 211 -16.08 -23.14 -0.17
C ILE A 211 -14.91 -24.08 -0.50
N GLY A 212 -13.68 -23.57 -0.52
CA GLY A 212 -12.47 -24.38 -0.73
C GLY A 212 -11.82 -24.73 0.61
N ILE A 213 -11.84 -26.01 0.98
CA ILE A 213 -11.31 -26.53 2.25
C ILE A 213 -10.33 -27.68 2.00
N GLU A 214 -9.22 -27.74 2.73
CA GLU A 214 -8.26 -28.84 2.62
C GLU A 214 -8.80 -30.13 3.27
N ASP A 215 -8.39 -31.29 2.74
CA ASP A 215 -8.81 -32.62 3.18
C ASP A 215 -8.35 -32.99 4.61
N ASN A 216 -7.33 -32.31 5.15
CA ASN A 216 -6.83 -32.51 6.51
C ASN A 216 -7.73 -31.95 7.63
N LYS A 217 -8.94 -31.47 7.32
CA LYS A 217 -9.91 -30.92 8.30
C LYS A 217 -11.22 -31.70 8.33
N PRO A 218 -11.21 -33.02 8.63
CA PRO A 218 -12.39 -33.88 8.47
C PRO A 218 -13.57 -33.43 9.34
N GLN A 219 -13.34 -32.92 10.55
CA GLN A 219 -14.41 -32.43 11.43
C GLN A 219 -15.07 -31.15 10.87
N ALA A 220 -14.28 -30.18 10.40
CA ALA A 220 -14.83 -28.98 9.77
C ALA A 220 -15.60 -29.31 8.49
N ILE A 221 -15.08 -30.22 7.66
CA ILE A 221 -15.78 -30.74 6.47
C ILE A 221 -17.12 -31.37 6.88
N SER A 222 -17.13 -32.19 7.92
CA SER A 222 -18.35 -32.83 8.43
C SER A 222 -19.39 -31.80 8.87
N MET A 223 -18.98 -30.80 9.65
CA MET A 223 -19.87 -29.74 10.14
C MET A 223 -20.43 -28.88 9.00
N LEU A 224 -19.60 -28.50 8.03
CA LEU A 224 -20.04 -27.75 6.85
C LEU A 224 -21.00 -28.57 5.99
N ARG A 225 -20.74 -29.86 5.78
CA ARG A 225 -21.66 -30.76 5.05
C ARG A 225 -23.01 -30.89 5.76
N ALA A 226 -23.02 -31.01 7.08
CA ALA A 226 -24.25 -31.11 7.85
C ALA A 226 -25.11 -29.83 7.70
N VAL A 227 -24.49 -28.65 7.75
CA VAL A 227 -25.19 -27.37 7.57
C VAL A 227 -25.67 -27.17 6.12
N LEU A 228 -24.95 -27.73 5.14
CA LEU A 228 -25.24 -27.59 3.71
C LEU A 228 -26.07 -28.75 3.13
N ALA A 229 -26.54 -29.71 3.93
CA ALA A 229 -27.13 -30.97 3.43
C ALA A 229 -28.29 -30.75 2.42
N ASP A 230 -29.15 -29.77 2.69
CA ASP A 230 -30.30 -29.41 1.84
C ASP A 230 -30.09 -28.11 1.05
N ALA A 231 -28.85 -27.62 1.02
CA ALA A 231 -28.49 -26.35 0.40
C ALA A 231 -27.88 -26.57 -1.00
N HIS A 232 -28.40 -25.85 -1.99
CA HIS A 232 -27.89 -25.88 -3.37
C HIS A 232 -27.24 -24.56 -3.80
N ASP A 233 -27.25 -23.56 -2.91
CA ASP A 233 -26.69 -22.22 -3.12
C ASP A 233 -25.16 -22.17 -2.96
N ILE A 234 -24.58 -23.11 -2.20
CA ILE A 234 -23.15 -23.14 -1.86
C ILE A 234 -22.56 -24.53 -2.09
N SER A 235 -21.48 -24.60 -2.88
CA SER A 235 -20.76 -25.85 -3.15
C SER A 235 -19.52 -25.98 -2.26
N LEU A 236 -19.45 -27.05 -1.45
CA LEU A 236 -18.26 -27.39 -0.67
C LEU A 236 -17.27 -28.20 -1.51
N ARG A 237 -16.05 -27.69 -1.67
CA ARG A 237 -14.99 -28.27 -2.49
C ARG A 237 -13.80 -28.64 -1.62
N VAL A 238 -13.65 -29.93 -1.37
CA VAL A 238 -12.50 -30.49 -0.65
C VAL A 238 -11.32 -30.61 -1.60
N ILE A 239 -10.18 -30.02 -1.22
CA ILE A 239 -8.96 -29.96 -2.03
C ILE A 239 -7.80 -30.68 -1.32
N PRO A 240 -6.80 -31.19 -2.06
CA PRO A 240 -5.62 -31.80 -1.44
C PRO A 240 -4.85 -30.80 -0.56
N THR A 241 -4.36 -31.25 0.59
CA THR A 241 -3.48 -30.45 1.46
C THR A 241 -2.14 -30.18 0.77
N LYS A 242 -1.89 -28.92 0.40
CA LYS A 242 -0.67 -28.49 -0.32
C LYS A 242 -0.43 -27.02 -0.05
N TYR A 243 0.72 -26.66 0.50
CA TYR A 243 1.03 -25.26 0.76
C TYR A 243 1.59 -24.56 -0.50
N PRO A 244 1.17 -23.32 -0.86
CA PRO A 244 0.19 -22.44 -0.22
C PRO A 244 -1.17 -22.43 -0.95
N SER A 245 -1.94 -23.53 -0.90
CA SER A 245 -3.27 -23.66 -1.51
C SER A 245 -4.23 -22.54 -1.12
N GLY A 246 -4.11 -22.01 0.11
CA GLY A 246 -4.90 -20.89 0.62
C GLY A 246 -4.56 -19.52 0.00
N GLY A 247 -3.53 -19.43 -0.85
CA GLY A 247 -3.22 -18.23 -1.62
C GLY A 247 -4.34 -17.88 -2.60
N ALA A 248 -4.64 -16.59 -2.79
CA ALA A 248 -5.76 -16.17 -3.62
C ALA A 248 -5.66 -16.65 -5.08
N LYS A 249 -4.45 -16.63 -5.65
CA LYS A 249 -4.21 -17.10 -7.02
C LYS A 249 -4.30 -18.63 -7.10
N GLN A 250 -3.68 -19.33 -6.14
CA GLN A 250 -3.64 -20.79 -6.05
C GLN A 250 -5.04 -21.37 -5.86
N LEU A 251 -5.79 -20.92 -4.86
CA LEU A 251 -7.15 -21.42 -4.61
C LEU A 251 -8.09 -21.16 -5.79
N THR A 252 -7.96 -19.99 -6.43
CA THR A 252 -8.75 -19.67 -7.63
C THR A 252 -8.43 -20.65 -8.76
N GLN A 253 -7.15 -20.95 -9.01
CA GLN A 253 -6.75 -21.93 -10.02
C GLN A 253 -7.26 -23.33 -9.67
N ILE A 254 -7.09 -23.79 -8.43
CA ILE A 254 -7.55 -25.10 -7.95
C ILE A 254 -9.06 -25.28 -8.17
N LEU A 255 -9.86 -24.26 -7.85
CA LEU A 255 -11.32 -24.36 -7.89
C LEU A 255 -11.93 -24.07 -9.26
N THR A 256 -11.31 -23.20 -10.07
CA THR A 256 -11.92 -22.69 -11.30
C THR A 256 -11.15 -23.04 -12.58
N GLY A 257 -9.90 -23.50 -12.46
CA GLY A 257 -8.98 -23.69 -13.57
C GLY A 257 -8.48 -22.38 -14.19
N LYS A 258 -8.92 -21.22 -13.70
CA LYS A 258 -8.52 -19.90 -14.20
C LYS A 258 -7.32 -19.38 -13.42
N GLN A 259 -6.34 -18.84 -14.14
CA GLN A 259 -5.21 -18.12 -13.54
C GLN A 259 -5.48 -16.62 -13.52
N VAL A 260 -5.07 -15.95 -12.45
CA VAL A 260 -5.12 -14.49 -12.36
C VAL A 260 -3.95 -13.91 -13.18
N PRO A 261 -4.21 -13.02 -14.16
CA PRO A 261 -3.16 -12.48 -15.02
C PRO A 261 -2.14 -11.65 -14.23
N HIS A 262 -0.92 -11.53 -14.77
CA HIS A 262 0.11 -10.64 -14.22
C HIS A 262 -0.43 -9.22 -14.04
N GLY A 263 -0.17 -8.61 -12.87
CA GLY A 263 -0.67 -7.28 -12.51
C GLY A 263 -2.19 -7.16 -12.29
N GLY A 264 -2.96 -8.22 -12.56
CA GLY A 264 -4.40 -8.26 -12.38
C GLY A 264 -4.83 -8.71 -10.98
N ARG A 265 -6.14 -8.60 -10.72
CA ARG A 265 -6.81 -9.04 -9.49
C ARG A 265 -7.76 -10.18 -9.82
N SER A 266 -8.12 -10.99 -8.82
CA SER A 266 -9.13 -12.04 -9.01
C SER A 266 -10.48 -11.47 -9.51
N SER A 267 -10.81 -10.24 -9.12
CA SER A 267 -12.02 -9.54 -9.60
C SER A 267 -12.02 -9.33 -11.12
N ASP A 268 -10.86 -9.24 -11.75
CA ASP A 268 -10.73 -9.02 -13.20
C ASP A 268 -11.14 -10.26 -14.00
N ILE A 269 -11.13 -11.44 -13.36
CA ILE A 269 -11.62 -12.71 -13.92
C ILE A 269 -12.98 -13.13 -13.35
N GLY A 270 -13.68 -12.21 -12.67
CA GLY A 270 -15.00 -12.43 -12.08
C GLY A 270 -14.99 -13.20 -10.76
N VAL A 271 -13.86 -13.26 -10.06
CA VAL A 271 -13.71 -14.03 -8.82
C VAL A 271 -13.46 -13.11 -7.62
N LEU A 272 -14.26 -13.25 -6.57
CA LEU A 272 -14.00 -12.59 -5.28
C LEU A 272 -13.79 -13.66 -4.22
N MET A 273 -12.64 -13.63 -3.54
CA MET A 273 -12.33 -14.57 -2.47
C MET A 273 -12.53 -13.93 -1.10
N GLN A 274 -13.23 -14.53 -0.14
CA GLN A 274 -13.24 -14.13 1.28
C GLN A 274 -12.78 -15.27 2.18
N ASN A 275 -12.28 -14.98 3.37
CA ASN A 275 -11.91 -16.01 4.35
C ASN A 275 -13.11 -16.36 5.25
N VAL A 276 -13.15 -17.59 5.80
CA VAL A 276 -14.23 -18.04 6.69
C VAL A 276 -14.42 -17.16 7.92
N GLY A 277 -13.33 -16.71 8.57
CA GLY A 277 -13.40 -15.75 9.67
C GLY A 277 -14.01 -14.42 9.25
N THR A 278 -13.79 -14.00 8.00
CA THR A 278 -14.41 -12.77 7.46
C THR A 278 -15.91 -12.96 7.23
N ALA A 279 -16.33 -14.12 6.72
CA ALA A 279 -17.75 -14.43 6.55
C ALA A 279 -18.47 -14.46 7.91
N TYR A 280 -17.87 -15.10 8.92
CA TYR A 280 -18.39 -15.07 10.29
C TYR A 280 -18.51 -13.63 10.81
N ALA A 281 -17.48 -12.80 10.66
CA ALA A 281 -17.53 -11.40 11.08
C ALA A 281 -18.60 -10.56 10.34
N VAL A 282 -18.86 -10.85 9.05
CA VAL A 282 -19.95 -10.23 8.30
C VAL A 282 -21.31 -10.58 8.90
N LYS A 283 -21.52 -11.86 9.26
CA LYS A 283 -22.75 -12.28 9.96
C LYS A 283 -22.92 -11.52 11.26
N ARG A 284 -21.89 -11.48 12.12
CA ARG A 284 -21.92 -10.77 13.42
C ARG A 284 -22.29 -9.30 13.26
N ALA A 285 -21.67 -8.62 12.29
CA ALA A 285 -21.94 -7.22 12.00
C ALA A 285 -23.39 -6.97 11.55
N VAL A 286 -23.90 -7.80 10.62
CA VAL A 286 -25.21 -7.61 10.03
C VAL A 286 -26.32 -8.13 10.96
N VAL A 287 -26.30 -9.43 11.27
CA VAL A 287 -27.39 -10.12 11.96
C VAL A 287 -27.39 -9.84 13.45
N ASP A 288 -26.22 -9.79 14.09
CA ASP A 288 -26.15 -9.69 15.57
C ASP A 288 -25.97 -8.25 16.06
N GLY A 289 -25.63 -7.32 15.16
CA GLY A 289 -25.33 -5.94 15.57
C GLY A 289 -24.06 -5.85 16.40
N GLU A 290 -23.05 -6.67 16.08
CA GLU A 290 -21.78 -6.69 16.82
C GLU A 290 -20.58 -6.32 15.93
N PRO A 291 -19.90 -5.19 16.21
CA PRO A 291 -18.67 -4.85 15.52
C PRO A 291 -17.54 -5.79 15.93
N ILE A 292 -16.47 -5.80 15.13
CA ILE A 292 -15.33 -6.67 15.44
C ILE A 292 -14.58 -6.17 16.69
N THR A 293 -14.86 -6.81 17.83
CA THR A 293 -14.18 -6.58 19.11
C THR A 293 -13.21 -7.70 19.48
N GLU A 294 -13.34 -8.85 18.82
CA GLU A 294 -12.59 -10.07 19.09
C GLU A 294 -12.38 -10.88 17.80
N ARG A 295 -11.42 -11.80 17.82
CA ARG A 295 -11.23 -12.80 16.78
C ARG A 295 -10.70 -14.11 17.36
N VAL A 296 -10.84 -15.20 16.61
CA VAL A 296 -10.19 -16.47 16.96
C VAL A 296 -8.69 -16.36 16.72
N VAL A 297 -7.90 -16.80 17.70
CA VAL A 297 -6.45 -16.89 17.66
C VAL A 297 -6.02 -18.29 18.10
N THR A 298 -5.16 -18.94 17.32
CA THR A 298 -4.48 -20.18 17.72
C THR A 298 -3.34 -19.86 18.68
N LEU A 299 -3.31 -20.52 19.84
CA LEU A 299 -2.19 -20.50 20.78
C LEU A 299 -1.57 -21.90 20.76
N THR A 300 -0.34 -22.04 20.29
CA THR A 300 0.28 -23.36 20.07
C THR A 300 1.82 -23.32 20.14
N GLY A 301 2.46 -24.49 20.06
CA GLY A 301 3.89 -24.72 20.25
C GLY A 301 4.20 -25.36 21.61
N GLU A 302 5.32 -26.07 21.69
CA GLU A 302 5.72 -26.87 22.85
C GLU A 302 5.96 -26.04 24.12
N ALA A 303 6.18 -24.72 24.01
CA ALA A 303 6.28 -23.83 25.17
C ALA A 303 4.91 -23.47 25.76
N ILE A 304 3.80 -23.98 25.22
CA ILE A 304 2.44 -23.72 25.70
C ILE A 304 1.85 -25.02 26.26
N SER A 305 1.52 -25.04 27.55
CA SER A 305 0.98 -26.24 28.22
C SER A 305 -0.47 -26.56 27.85
N ARG A 306 -1.26 -25.57 27.41
CA ARG A 306 -2.66 -25.74 26.99
C ARG A 306 -2.89 -25.16 25.60
N PRO A 307 -2.32 -25.77 24.55
CA PRO A 307 -2.53 -25.34 23.18
C PRO A 307 -4.02 -25.42 22.80
N GLY A 308 -4.46 -24.58 21.88
CA GLY A 308 -5.85 -24.51 21.47
C GLY A 308 -6.19 -23.19 20.78
N ASN A 309 -7.49 -22.94 20.61
CA ASN A 309 -7.98 -21.74 19.95
C ASN A 309 -8.86 -20.94 20.89
N VAL A 310 -8.63 -19.62 20.93
CA VAL A 310 -9.29 -18.73 21.87
C VAL A 310 -9.96 -17.56 21.16
N TRP A 311 -11.05 -17.07 21.76
CA TRP A 311 -11.61 -15.77 21.44
C TRP A 311 -10.76 -14.67 22.09
N ALA A 312 -9.87 -14.07 21.30
CA ALA A 312 -9.02 -12.98 21.75
C ALA A 312 -9.68 -11.63 21.44
N ARG A 313 -9.92 -10.85 22.49
CA ARG A 313 -10.29 -9.43 22.39
C ARG A 313 -9.18 -8.65 21.68
N LEU A 314 -9.56 -7.74 20.78
CA LEU A 314 -8.61 -6.88 20.10
C LEU A 314 -7.97 -5.93 21.12
N GLY A 315 -6.66 -5.77 21.04
CA GLY A 315 -5.88 -4.96 21.96
C GLY A 315 -5.41 -5.66 23.23
N THR A 316 -5.79 -6.93 23.44
CA THR A 316 -5.20 -7.77 24.50
C THR A 316 -3.69 -7.89 24.29
N PRO A 317 -2.84 -7.67 25.30
CA PRO A 317 -1.41 -7.95 25.20
C PRO A 317 -1.15 -9.44 24.90
N VAL A 318 -0.25 -9.76 23.98
CA VAL A 318 0.13 -11.15 23.65
C VAL A 318 0.53 -11.94 24.90
N ARG A 319 1.25 -11.32 25.83
CA ARG A 319 1.62 -11.88 27.13
C ARG A 319 0.42 -12.43 27.91
N HIS A 320 -0.71 -11.71 27.89
CA HIS A 320 -1.91 -12.13 28.62
C HIS A 320 -2.47 -13.43 28.07
N LEU A 321 -2.53 -13.56 26.72
CA LEU A 321 -2.98 -14.79 26.07
C LEU A 321 -2.03 -15.97 26.32
N LEU A 322 -0.72 -15.72 26.23
CA LEU A 322 0.29 -16.76 26.46
C LEU A 322 0.27 -17.25 27.91
N ASN A 323 0.18 -16.33 28.88
CA ASN A 323 0.06 -16.67 30.28
C ASN A 323 -1.21 -17.49 30.56
N ASP A 324 -2.36 -17.11 29.97
CA ASP A 324 -3.58 -17.93 30.07
C ASP A 324 -3.35 -19.33 29.50
N ALA A 325 -2.69 -19.47 28.34
CA ALA A 325 -2.40 -20.78 27.77
C ALA A 325 -1.31 -21.58 28.52
N GLY A 326 -0.78 -21.04 29.63
CA GLY A 326 0.25 -21.68 30.45
C GLY A 326 1.59 -21.74 29.74
N PHE A 327 2.07 -20.58 29.30
CA PHE A 327 3.35 -20.38 28.65
C PHE A 327 4.54 -20.61 29.59
N CYS A 328 5.40 -21.53 29.20
CA CYS A 328 6.63 -21.94 29.89
C CYS A 328 7.84 -21.60 29.00
N PRO A 329 8.34 -20.35 29.03
CA PRO A 329 9.42 -19.93 28.15
C PRO A 329 10.74 -20.62 28.47
N SER A 330 11.46 -21.02 27.43
CA SER A 330 12.91 -21.29 27.49
C SER A 330 13.72 -19.99 27.58
N ALA A 331 15.03 -20.09 27.87
CA ALA A 331 15.91 -18.92 28.02
C ALA A 331 15.91 -17.99 26.79
N ASP A 332 15.86 -18.57 25.59
CA ASP A 332 15.83 -17.86 24.31
C ASP A 332 14.48 -17.99 23.61
N GLN A 333 13.39 -18.02 24.38
CA GLN A 333 12.06 -18.28 23.84
C GLN A 333 11.64 -17.23 22.83
N MET A 334 11.43 -17.66 21.59
CA MET A 334 10.79 -16.86 20.56
C MET A 334 9.27 -17.07 20.56
N VAL A 335 8.53 -16.01 20.21
CA VAL A 335 7.10 -16.09 19.91
C VAL A 335 6.88 -15.54 18.52
N ILE A 336 6.30 -16.33 17.65
CA ILE A 336 6.00 -16.01 16.26
C ILE A 336 4.53 -15.61 16.18
N MET A 337 4.26 -14.41 15.65
CA MET A 337 2.90 -14.02 15.26
C MET A 337 2.64 -14.47 13.83
N GLY A 338 1.63 -15.31 13.63
CA GLY A 338 1.37 -16.03 12.39
C GLY A 338 1.89 -17.47 12.44
N GLY A 339 2.10 -18.08 11.27
CA GLY A 339 2.67 -19.42 11.16
C GLY A 339 4.17 -19.40 10.82
N PRO A 340 4.82 -20.57 10.75
CA PRO A 340 6.28 -20.66 10.62
C PRO A 340 6.82 -20.19 9.26
N LEU A 341 6.01 -20.10 8.20
CA LEU A 341 6.48 -19.75 6.86
C LEU A 341 6.29 -18.25 6.55
N MET A 342 5.14 -17.68 6.93
CA MET A 342 4.80 -16.28 6.66
C MET A 342 4.91 -15.35 7.86
N GLY A 343 4.88 -15.89 9.08
CA GLY A 343 4.89 -15.13 10.33
C GLY A 343 6.20 -14.38 10.60
N PHE A 344 6.24 -13.69 11.73
CA PHE A 344 7.43 -12.99 12.20
C PHE A 344 7.56 -13.10 13.72
N THR A 345 8.80 -13.10 14.19
CA THR A 345 9.10 -13.13 15.63
C THR A 345 8.77 -11.78 16.27
N LEU A 346 8.04 -11.83 17.38
CA LEU A 346 7.72 -10.66 18.20
C LEU A 346 8.95 -10.24 19.01
N PRO A 347 9.30 -8.94 19.02
CA PRO A 347 10.44 -8.44 19.79
C PRO A 347 10.17 -8.38 21.31
N TRP A 348 8.90 -8.32 21.71
CA TRP A 348 8.42 -8.43 23.11
C TRP A 348 6.95 -8.84 23.12
N LEU A 349 6.45 -9.26 24.28
CA LEU A 349 5.11 -9.85 24.43
C LEU A 349 4.01 -8.84 24.81
N ASP A 350 4.36 -7.59 25.12
CA ASP A 350 3.38 -6.52 25.42
C ASP A 350 2.83 -5.83 24.16
N VAL A 351 2.94 -6.48 23.00
CA VAL A 351 2.27 -6.02 21.78
C VAL A 351 0.79 -6.43 21.80
N PRO A 352 -0.11 -5.59 21.26
CA PRO A 352 -1.54 -5.92 21.21
C PRO A 352 -1.88 -6.93 20.11
N VAL A 353 -2.84 -7.79 20.38
CA VAL A 353 -3.55 -8.59 19.37
C VAL A 353 -4.38 -7.67 18.48
N VAL A 354 -4.27 -7.81 17.17
CA VAL A 354 -4.99 -6.97 16.19
C VAL A 354 -5.83 -7.83 15.24
N LYS A 355 -6.62 -7.19 14.37
CA LYS A 355 -7.51 -7.86 13.40
C LYS A 355 -6.82 -8.86 12.46
N ILE A 356 -5.49 -8.90 12.37
CA ILE A 356 -4.72 -9.82 11.53
C ILE A 356 -3.93 -10.88 12.31
N THR A 357 -3.98 -10.86 13.64
CA THR A 357 -3.32 -11.86 14.50
C THR A 357 -4.13 -13.15 14.49
N ASN A 358 -3.75 -14.15 13.68
CA ASN A 358 -4.45 -15.44 13.60
C ASN A 358 -3.84 -16.54 14.47
N CYS A 359 -2.54 -16.47 14.74
CA CYS A 359 -1.79 -17.45 15.51
C CYS A 359 -0.70 -16.77 16.34
N LEU A 360 -0.46 -17.29 17.54
CA LEU A 360 0.70 -17.04 18.38
C LEU A 360 1.36 -18.40 18.62
N LEU A 361 2.46 -18.63 17.92
CA LEU A 361 3.27 -19.85 18.01
C LEU A 361 4.45 -19.57 18.93
N ALA A 362 4.58 -20.34 20.01
CA ALA A 362 5.74 -20.30 20.89
C ALA A 362 6.48 -21.65 20.80
N PRO A 363 7.31 -21.82 19.77
CA PRO A 363 7.90 -23.11 19.48
C PRO A 363 9.09 -23.36 20.39
N SER A 364 9.39 -24.61 20.68
CA SER A 364 10.63 -25.00 21.34
C SER A 364 11.82 -25.01 20.35
N VAL A 365 13.02 -25.19 20.89
CA VAL A 365 14.23 -25.46 20.09
C VAL A 365 14.09 -26.79 19.32
N THR A 366 13.36 -27.77 19.87
CA THR A 366 13.10 -29.06 19.22
C THR A 366 12.14 -28.93 18.04
N GLU A 367 11.15 -28.04 18.11
CA GLU A 367 10.23 -27.77 16.99
C GLU A 367 10.87 -26.98 15.84
N MET A 368 11.72 -25.98 16.15
CA MET A 368 12.34 -25.14 15.12
C MET A 368 13.63 -25.74 14.55
N GLY A 369 14.30 -26.61 15.30
CA GLY A 369 15.68 -27.02 15.05
C GLY A 369 16.67 -25.89 15.39
N ALA A 370 17.96 -26.26 15.45
CA ALA A 370 19.02 -25.28 15.64
C ALA A 370 19.12 -24.36 14.41
N PRO A 371 19.32 -23.04 14.59
CA PRO A 371 19.58 -22.13 13.49
C PRO A 371 20.75 -22.65 12.63
N GLN A 372 20.49 -22.91 11.35
CA GLN A 372 21.52 -23.37 10.43
C GLN A 372 22.16 -22.17 9.74
N GLU A 373 23.48 -22.21 9.57
CA GLU A 373 24.22 -21.14 8.89
C GLU A 373 23.83 -21.03 7.40
N GLU A 374 23.65 -19.80 6.91
CA GLU A 374 23.46 -19.53 5.48
C GLU A 374 24.72 -19.98 4.72
N LYS A 375 24.56 -20.96 3.83
CA LYS A 375 25.62 -21.41 2.91
C LYS A 375 25.46 -20.75 1.55
N SER A 376 26.51 -20.80 0.75
CA SER A 376 26.45 -20.32 -0.64
C SER A 376 25.46 -21.15 -1.48
N CYS A 377 24.77 -20.49 -2.41
CA CYS A 377 23.82 -21.13 -3.32
C CYS A 377 24.54 -22.15 -4.23
N ILE A 378 24.17 -23.43 -4.14
CA ILE A 378 24.73 -24.52 -4.94
C ILE A 378 24.07 -24.72 -6.31
N ARG A 379 23.08 -23.89 -6.63
CA ARG A 379 22.28 -23.96 -7.87
C ARG A 379 21.53 -25.27 -8.14
N CYS A 380 20.93 -25.84 -7.09
CA CYS A 380 20.14 -27.08 -7.15
C CYS A 380 18.74 -27.00 -7.78
N SER A 381 18.30 -25.84 -8.29
CA SER A 381 16.94 -25.53 -8.82
C SER A 381 15.73 -25.72 -7.91
N ALA A 382 15.84 -26.38 -6.74
CA ALA A 382 14.70 -26.69 -5.86
C ALA A 382 13.80 -25.49 -5.53
N CYS A 383 14.37 -24.29 -5.37
CA CYS A 383 13.59 -23.07 -5.12
C CYS A 383 12.69 -22.65 -6.29
N ALA A 384 13.10 -22.92 -7.53
CA ALA A 384 12.30 -22.65 -8.72
C ALA A 384 11.18 -23.68 -8.84
N ASP A 385 11.49 -24.96 -8.65
CA ASP A 385 10.52 -26.07 -8.70
C ASP A 385 9.43 -25.90 -7.63
N ALA A 386 9.77 -25.37 -6.45
CA ALA A 386 8.82 -25.13 -5.37
C ALA A 386 8.01 -23.82 -5.51
N CYS A 387 8.35 -22.93 -6.44
CA CYS A 387 7.75 -21.60 -6.51
C CYS A 387 6.32 -21.64 -7.10
N PRO A 388 5.26 -21.32 -6.33
CA PRO A 388 3.88 -21.40 -6.83
C PRO A 388 3.47 -20.21 -7.73
N ALA A 389 4.41 -19.30 -7.98
CA ALA A 389 4.25 -18.14 -8.84
C ALA A 389 5.10 -18.25 -10.12
N ASP A 390 5.72 -19.41 -10.37
CA ASP A 390 6.57 -19.68 -11.54
C ASP A 390 7.69 -18.62 -11.72
N LEU A 391 8.28 -18.21 -10.61
CA LEU A 391 9.42 -17.28 -10.60
C LEU A 391 10.74 -18.06 -10.60
N LEU A 392 11.85 -17.33 -10.75
CA LEU A 392 13.20 -17.85 -10.61
C LEU A 392 13.86 -17.30 -9.33
N PRO A 393 13.53 -17.81 -8.11
CA PRO A 393 14.05 -17.27 -6.84
C PRO A 393 15.56 -17.19 -6.77
N GLN A 394 16.28 -18.11 -7.42
CA GLN A 394 17.73 -18.05 -7.50
C GLN A 394 18.23 -16.77 -8.19
N GLN A 395 17.64 -16.40 -9.33
CA GLN A 395 18.04 -15.18 -10.05
C GLN A 395 17.65 -13.94 -9.25
N LEU A 396 16.42 -13.93 -8.71
CA LEU A 396 15.96 -12.87 -7.81
C LEU A 396 16.92 -12.69 -6.63
N TYR A 397 17.39 -13.78 -6.02
CA TYR A 397 18.36 -13.72 -4.92
C TYR A 397 19.66 -13.03 -5.31
N TRP A 398 20.24 -13.37 -6.47
CA TRP A 398 21.46 -12.70 -6.93
C TRP A 398 21.24 -11.23 -7.28
N PHE A 399 20.07 -10.88 -7.84
CA PHE A 399 19.74 -9.48 -8.10
C PHE A 399 19.53 -8.71 -6.80
N SER A 400 18.79 -9.26 -5.83
CA SER A 400 18.58 -8.65 -4.52
C SER A 400 19.89 -8.50 -3.74
N LYS A 401 20.69 -9.57 -3.66
CA LYS A 401 22.00 -9.53 -2.98
C LYS A 401 22.97 -8.56 -3.64
N GLY A 402 22.87 -8.38 -4.95
CA GLY A 402 23.68 -7.45 -5.73
C GLY A 402 23.10 -6.03 -5.84
N GLN A 403 21.98 -5.72 -5.17
CA GLN A 403 21.25 -4.43 -5.28
C GLN A 403 20.93 -4.02 -6.73
N GLN A 404 20.61 -5.01 -7.58
CA GLN A 404 20.28 -4.82 -8.99
C GLN A 404 18.76 -4.68 -9.14
N HIS A 405 18.21 -3.58 -8.61
CA HIS A 405 16.76 -3.31 -8.52
C HIS A 405 16.02 -3.37 -9.85
N ASP A 406 16.63 -2.83 -10.91
CA ASP A 406 16.07 -2.87 -12.26
C ASP A 406 15.90 -4.30 -12.77
N LYS A 407 16.87 -5.18 -12.46
CA LYS A 407 16.81 -6.60 -12.85
C LYS A 407 15.81 -7.35 -11.98
N ALA A 408 15.78 -7.14 -10.67
CA ALA A 408 14.75 -7.73 -9.81
C ALA A 408 13.34 -7.37 -10.28
N THR A 409 13.13 -6.12 -10.70
CA THR A 409 11.88 -5.62 -11.29
C THR A 409 11.58 -6.29 -12.64
N ALA A 410 12.58 -6.36 -13.53
CA ALA A 410 12.44 -7.01 -14.85
C ALA A 410 12.16 -8.52 -14.73
N HIS A 411 12.55 -9.15 -13.62
CA HIS A 411 12.27 -10.54 -13.28
C HIS A 411 11.04 -10.71 -12.37
N HIS A 412 10.14 -9.72 -12.37
CA HIS A 412 8.82 -9.78 -11.73
C HIS A 412 8.84 -10.08 -10.23
N ILE A 413 9.81 -9.56 -9.48
CA ILE A 413 9.85 -9.73 -8.01
C ILE A 413 8.54 -9.29 -7.32
N ALA A 414 7.80 -8.34 -7.91
CA ALA A 414 6.51 -7.89 -7.43
C ALA A 414 5.44 -9.00 -7.38
N ASP A 415 5.57 -10.06 -8.19
CA ASP A 415 4.65 -11.20 -8.19
C ASP A 415 4.95 -12.23 -7.09
N CYS A 416 6.12 -12.14 -6.45
CA CYS A 416 6.45 -13.00 -5.32
C CYS A 416 5.39 -12.80 -4.22
N ILE A 417 4.77 -13.88 -3.76
CA ILE A 417 3.74 -13.83 -2.71
C ILE A 417 4.30 -14.02 -1.29
N GLU A 418 5.63 -14.11 -1.15
CA GLU A 418 6.32 -14.24 0.14
C GLU A 418 5.90 -15.46 0.97
N CYS A 419 5.52 -16.57 0.30
CA CYS A 419 5.07 -17.78 0.96
C CYS A 419 6.17 -18.61 1.65
N GLY A 420 7.45 -18.29 1.50
CA GLY A 420 8.51 -19.06 2.18
C GLY A 420 8.84 -20.43 1.58
N ALA A 421 8.05 -20.95 0.62
CA ALA A 421 8.28 -22.27 0.02
C ALA A 421 9.71 -22.45 -0.53
N CYS A 422 10.23 -21.42 -1.21
CA CYS A 422 11.60 -21.41 -1.74
C CYS A 422 12.69 -21.44 -0.66
N ALA A 423 12.47 -20.77 0.48
CA ALA A 423 13.40 -20.78 1.61
C ALA A 423 13.38 -22.13 2.33
N TRP A 424 12.19 -22.74 2.47
CA TRP A 424 12.01 -24.05 3.10
C TRP A 424 12.73 -25.18 2.36
N VAL A 425 12.67 -25.21 1.02
CA VAL A 425 13.36 -26.24 0.21
C VAL A 425 14.87 -26.00 0.03
N CYS A 426 15.43 -24.88 0.51
CA CYS A 426 16.79 -24.51 0.18
C CYS A 426 17.82 -25.33 0.99
N PRO A 427 18.63 -26.21 0.36
CA PRO A 427 19.65 -27.00 1.09
C PRO A 427 20.82 -26.13 1.59
N SER A 428 20.92 -24.90 1.10
CA SER A 428 21.91 -23.91 1.52
C SER A 428 21.39 -23.01 2.66
N ASN A 429 20.17 -23.23 3.17
CA ASN A 429 19.56 -22.41 4.24
C ASN A 429 19.55 -20.91 3.94
N ILE A 430 19.36 -20.55 2.66
CA ILE A 430 19.29 -19.15 2.26
C ILE A 430 17.90 -18.62 2.61
N PRO A 431 17.77 -17.56 3.42
CA PRO A 431 16.47 -16.98 3.80
C PRO A 431 15.90 -16.13 2.65
N LEU A 432 15.59 -16.77 1.51
CA LEU A 432 15.22 -16.10 0.25
C LEU A 432 14.12 -15.06 0.41
N VAL A 433 13.10 -15.33 1.22
CA VAL A 433 12.00 -14.39 1.44
C VAL A 433 12.45 -13.11 2.17
N GLN A 434 13.44 -13.17 3.04
CA GLN A 434 13.98 -11.97 3.71
C GLN A 434 14.65 -11.05 2.68
N TYR A 435 15.46 -11.61 1.78
CA TYR A 435 16.06 -10.86 0.67
C TYR A 435 14.98 -10.26 -0.25
N PHE A 436 13.92 -11.00 -0.57
CA PHE A 436 12.86 -10.48 -1.44
C PHE A 436 12.01 -9.40 -0.76
N ARG A 437 11.74 -9.52 0.54
CA ARG A 437 11.04 -8.49 1.32
C ARG A 437 11.85 -7.20 1.37
N GLN A 438 13.16 -7.31 1.63
CA GLN A 438 14.07 -6.17 1.61
C GLN A 438 14.09 -5.52 0.22
N GLU A 439 14.31 -6.30 -0.83
CA GLU A 439 14.37 -5.81 -2.21
C GLU A 439 13.08 -5.11 -2.64
N LYS A 440 11.91 -5.68 -2.31
CA LYS A 440 10.61 -5.04 -2.55
C LYS A 440 10.46 -3.72 -1.80
N ALA A 441 10.95 -3.65 -0.56
CA ALA A 441 10.92 -2.42 0.22
C ALA A 441 11.83 -1.35 -0.39
N GLU A 442 13.02 -1.72 -0.86
CA GLU A 442 13.97 -0.84 -1.56
C GLU A 442 13.40 -0.34 -2.89
N ILE A 443 12.89 -1.23 -3.75
CA ILE A 443 12.19 -0.87 -5.00
C ILE A 443 11.02 0.09 -4.73
N ASN A 444 10.25 -0.17 -3.66
CA ASN A 444 9.14 0.70 -3.30
C ASN A 444 9.61 2.08 -2.79
N ALA A 445 10.72 2.14 -2.06
CA ALA A 445 11.34 3.39 -1.61
C ALA A 445 11.82 4.22 -2.80
N ILE A 446 12.53 3.59 -3.75
CA ILE A 446 12.97 4.22 -5.02
C ILE A 446 11.77 4.77 -5.78
N ARG A 447 10.73 3.96 -5.99
CA ARG A 447 9.50 4.38 -6.68
C ARG A 447 8.80 5.55 -5.97
N LEU A 448 8.79 5.56 -4.64
CA LEU A 448 8.19 6.66 -3.88
C LEU A 448 9.00 7.95 -4.01
N GLU A 449 10.34 7.85 -4.02
CA GLU A 449 11.24 8.96 -4.24
C GLU A 449 11.10 9.52 -5.67
N GLU A 450 11.08 8.67 -6.69
CA GLU A 450 10.82 9.04 -8.09
C GLU A 450 9.47 9.75 -8.24
N LYS A 451 8.42 9.24 -7.58
CA LYS A 451 7.10 9.89 -7.58
C LYS A 451 7.16 11.26 -6.92
N ARG A 452 7.82 11.40 -5.76
CA ARG A 452 8.01 12.69 -5.08
C ARG A 452 8.79 13.67 -5.97
N ALA A 453 9.84 13.20 -6.64
CA ALA A 453 10.63 13.99 -7.58
C ALA A 453 9.79 14.44 -8.80
N ALA A 454 8.97 13.54 -9.36
CA ALA A 454 8.06 13.85 -10.47
C ALA A 454 6.97 14.86 -10.04
N GLU A 455 6.37 14.70 -8.86
CA GLU A 455 5.41 15.66 -8.30
C GLU A 455 6.06 17.02 -8.03
N ALA A 456 7.29 17.04 -7.49
CA ALA A 456 8.05 18.28 -7.30
C ALA A 456 8.37 18.97 -8.63
N LYS A 457 8.78 18.21 -9.66
CA LYS A 457 9.01 18.71 -11.02
C LYS A 457 7.73 19.27 -11.64
N ALA A 458 6.61 18.56 -11.55
CA ALA A 458 5.32 19.02 -12.06
C ALA A 458 4.85 20.31 -11.35
N ARG A 459 5.04 20.42 -10.02
CA ARG A 459 4.77 21.65 -9.26
C ARG A 459 5.65 22.81 -9.71
N PHE A 460 6.93 22.55 -9.99
CA PHE A 460 7.87 23.56 -10.50
C PHE A 460 7.48 24.04 -11.90
N GLU A 461 7.19 23.13 -12.83
CA GLU A 461 6.76 23.45 -14.20
C GLU A 461 5.42 24.19 -14.23
N ALA A 462 4.44 23.77 -13.41
CA ALA A 462 3.15 24.45 -13.29
C ALA A 462 3.30 25.88 -12.73
N ARG A 463 4.22 26.08 -11.77
CA ARG A 463 4.57 27.42 -11.26
C ARG A 463 5.19 28.28 -12.36
N GLN A 464 6.11 27.73 -13.15
CA GLN A 464 6.75 28.44 -14.27
C GLN A 464 5.73 28.84 -15.36
N ALA A 465 4.86 27.91 -15.77
CA ALA A 465 3.81 28.18 -16.75
C ALA A 465 2.78 29.22 -16.27
N ARG A 466 2.49 29.28 -14.96
CA ARG A 466 1.64 30.33 -14.37
C ARG A 466 2.30 31.70 -14.48
N LEU A 467 3.58 31.80 -14.09
CA LEU A 467 4.35 33.05 -14.19
C LEU A 467 4.45 33.55 -15.64
N GLU A 468 4.62 32.65 -16.61
CA GLU A 468 4.63 32.98 -18.03
C GLU A 468 3.27 33.47 -18.55
N ARG A 469 2.16 32.83 -18.13
CA ARG A 469 0.80 33.29 -18.47
C ARG A 469 0.47 34.65 -17.88
N GLU A 470 0.82 34.88 -16.62
CA GLU A 470 0.65 36.18 -15.96
C GLU A 470 1.45 37.28 -16.71
N LYS A 471 2.69 36.96 -17.12
CA LYS A 471 3.51 37.85 -17.94
C LYS A 471 2.89 38.11 -19.32
N ALA A 472 2.39 37.08 -20.00
CA ALA A 472 1.77 37.19 -21.33
C ALA A 472 0.45 37.96 -21.31
N ALA A 473 -0.42 37.71 -20.31
CA ALA A 473 -1.68 38.41 -20.13
C ALA A 473 -1.46 39.90 -19.80
N ARG A 474 -0.44 40.20 -18.97
CA ARG A 474 -0.01 41.58 -18.70
C ARG A 474 0.43 42.29 -19.99
N LEU A 475 1.20 41.61 -20.84
CA LEU A 475 1.62 42.13 -22.15
C LEU A 475 0.45 42.27 -23.15
N ALA A 476 -0.53 41.36 -23.13
CA ALA A 476 -1.69 41.41 -24.03
C ALA A 476 -2.64 42.57 -23.66
N ARG A 477 -2.95 42.75 -22.37
CA ARG A 477 -3.73 43.90 -21.87
C ARG A 477 -3.09 45.24 -22.27
N HIS A 478 -1.75 45.30 -22.22
CA HIS A 478 -1.02 46.50 -22.64
C HIS A 478 -1.07 46.73 -24.16
N LYS A 479 -1.22 45.69 -24.99
CA LYS A 479 -1.37 45.83 -26.45
C LYS A 479 -2.80 46.15 -26.88
N SER A 480 -3.81 45.52 -26.27
CA SER A 480 -5.23 45.77 -26.62
C SER A 480 -5.68 47.18 -26.22
N ALA A 481 -5.07 47.76 -25.19
CA ALA A 481 -5.28 49.16 -24.82
C ALA A 481 -4.65 50.17 -25.82
N ALA A 482 -3.90 49.71 -26.83
CA ALA A 482 -3.12 50.55 -27.73
C ALA A 482 -3.54 50.52 -29.23
N VAL A 483 -4.71 49.95 -29.60
CA VAL A 483 -5.16 49.83 -31.02
C VAL A 483 -6.28 50.83 -31.35
N GLN A 484 -6.20 51.37 -32.57
CA GLN A 484 -6.71 52.68 -33.04
C GLN A 484 -8.16 52.69 -33.59
N PRO A 485 -8.84 53.86 -33.71
CA PRO A 485 -10.26 53.98 -34.08
C PRO A 485 -10.57 53.57 -35.54
N ALA A 486 -11.77 53.03 -35.79
CA ALA A 486 -12.22 52.57 -37.11
C ALA A 486 -12.61 53.74 -38.05
N ALA A 487 -12.55 53.53 -39.37
CA ALA A 487 -12.71 54.58 -40.39
C ALA A 487 -14.05 55.35 -40.35
N LYS A 488 -15.16 54.75 -39.90
CA LYS A 488 -16.45 55.45 -39.72
C LYS A 488 -16.49 56.36 -38.49
N ASP A 489 -15.62 56.09 -37.51
CA ASP A 489 -15.38 56.99 -36.39
C ASP A 489 -14.52 58.17 -36.82
N GLN A 490 -13.76 58.14 -37.92
CA GLN A 490 -13.04 59.34 -38.36
C GLN A 490 -13.98 60.47 -38.77
N ASP A 491 -15.11 60.20 -39.41
CA ASP A 491 -16.09 61.23 -39.75
C ASP A 491 -16.87 61.70 -38.51
N ALA A 492 -17.18 60.79 -37.58
CA ALA A 492 -17.83 61.15 -36.31
C ALA A 492 -16.87 61.91 -35.36
N ILE A 493 -15.59 61.54 -35.34
CA ILE A 493 -14.49 62.22 -34.64
C ILE A 493 -14.20 63.55 -35.33
N ALA A 494 -14.24 63.65 -36.67
CA ALA A 494 -14.09 64.91 -37.39
C ALA A 494 -15.27 65.85 -37.16
N ALA A 495 -16.50 65.34 -37.15
CA ALA A 495 -17.71 66.10 -36.82
C ALA A 495 -17.73 66.51 -35.32
N ALA A 496 -17.23 65.66 -34.42
CA ALA A 496 -17.08 66.00 -33.01
C ALA A 496 -15.94 67.01 -32.77
N LEU A 497 -14.81 66.87 -33.48
CA LEU A 497 -13.70 67.83 -33.47
C LEU A 497 -14.13 69.17 -34.08
N ALA A 498 -14.99 69.18 -35.11
CA ALA A 498 -15.58 70.39 -35.66
C ALA A 498 -16.48 71.09 -34.62
N ARG A 499 -17.34 70.35 -33.92
CA ARG A 499 -18.17 70.89 -32.81
C ARG A 499 -17.34 71.36 -31.61
N VAL A 500 -16.23 70.69 -31.30
CA VAL A 500 -15.30 71.10 -30.24
C VAL A 500 -14.49 72.32 -30.68
N LYS A 501 -14.10 72.43 -31.96
CA LYS A 501 -13.47 73.65 -32.51
C LYS A 501 -14.43 74.83 -32.53
N GLU A 502 -15.71 74.64 -32.87
CA GLU A 502 -16.74 75.68 -32.74
C GLU A 502 -16.95 76.11 -31.28
N LYS A 503 -16.99 75.14 -30.34
CA LYS A 503 -17.10 75.45 -28.90
C LYS A 503 -15.83 76.04 -28.30
N GLN A 504 -14.64 75.69 -28.79
CA GLN A 504 -13.37 76.31 -28.36
C GLN A 504 -13.17 77.70 -28.99
N ALA A 505 -13.67 77.93 -30.20
CA ALA A 505 -13.73 79.27 -30.80
C ALA A 505 -14.68 80.20 -30.04
N GLN A 506 -15.68 79.66 -29.35
CA GLN A 506 -16.57 80.41 -28.45
C GLN A 506 -16.12 80.39 -26.97
N ALA A 507 -15.08 79.61 -26.62
CA ALA A 507 -14.59 79.45 -25.25
C ALA A 507 -13.06 79.46 -25.21
N THR A 508 -12.44 80.58 -25.60
CA THR A 508 -11.01 80.82 -25.42
C THR A 508 -10.79 81.95 -24.41
N GLN A 509 -10.91 81.63 -23.12
CA GLN A 509 -10.26 82.40 -22.06
C GLN A 509 -9.25 81.48 -21.35
N PRO A 510 -7.97 81.85 -21.27
CA PRO A 510 -6.94 81.03 -20.66
C PRO A 510 -7.08 81.05 -19.14
N VAL A 511 -7.38 79.89 -18.54
CA VAL A 511 -7.30 79.72 -17.08
C VAL A 511 -5.83 79.46 -16.71
N VAL A 512 -5.22 80.46 -16.08
CA VAL A 512 -3.90 80.40 -15.44
C VAL A 512 -4.10 79.92 -14.00
N ILE A 513 -3.54 78.77 -13.63
CA ILE A 513 -3.50 78.30 -12.23
C ILE A 513 -2.05 78.45 -11.72
N GLN A 514 -1.89 79.31 -10.71
CA GLN A 514 -0.66 79.60 -9.97
C GLN A 514 -0.38 78.54 -8.88
N ALA A 515 0.89 78.31 -8.56
CA ALA A 515 1.31 77.43 -7.47
C ALA A 515 0.86 77.98 -6.10
N GLY A 516 0.13 77.19 -5.30
CA GLY A 516 -0.18 77.53 -3.90
C GLY A 516 -1.45 76.94 -3.26
N SER A 517 -2.38 76.32 -4.01
CA SER A 517 -3.66 75.86 -3.41
C SER A 517 -4.06 74.46 -3.87
N LEU A 518 -4.29 73.56 -2.91
CA LEU A 518 -4.96 72.26 -3.11
C LEU A 518 -6.40 72.51 -3.61
N PRO A 519 -6.79 72.12 -4.84
CA PRO A 519 -8.17 72.22 -5.28
C PRO A 519 -9.01 71.13 -4.61
N ASP A 520 -10.11 71.55 -4.00
CA ASP A 520 -11.02 70.70 -3.25
C ASP A 520 -11.82 69.74 -4.16
N ASN A 521 -11.48 68.45 -4.10
CA ASN A 521 -12.19 67.38 -4.82
C ASN A 521 -13.43 66.85 -4.03
N SER A 522 -13.84 67.48 -2.93
CA SER A 522 -14.94 67.04 -2.06
C SER A 522 -16.24 66.78 -2.84
N ALA A 523 -16.62 67.69 -3.75
CA ALA A 523 -17.85 67.56 -4.52
C ALA A 523 -17.83 66.33 -5.47
N VAL A 524 -16.68 66.04 -6.08
CA VAL A 524 -16.51 64.89 -6.98
C VAL A 524 -16.50 63.58 -6.20
N ILE A 525 -15.93 63.57 -4.99
CA ILE A 525 -15.93 62.42 -4.07
C ILE A 525 -17.37 62.15 -3.58
N ALA A 526 -18.10 63.17 -3.15
CA ALA A 526 -19.49 63.06 -2.68
C ALA A 526 -20.43 62.51 -3.77
N ALA A 527 -20.30 62.97 -5.02
CA ALA A 527 -21.09 62.45 -6.14
C ALA A 527 -20.81 60.97 -6.43
N ARG A 528 -19.56 60.51 -6.24
CA ARG A 528 -19.17 59.10 -6.42
C ARG A 528 -19.69 58.21 -5.30
N GLU A 529 -19.71 58.70 -4.07
CA GLU A 529 -20.30 57.96 -2.93
C GLU A 529 -21.82 57.86 -3.05
N ALA A 530 -22.52 58.92 -3.45
CA ALA A 530 -23.96 58.89 -3.69
C ALA A 530 -24.37 57.85 -4.75
N ARG A 531 -23.59 57.72 -5.85
CA ARG A 531 -23.80 56.67 -6.86
C ARG A 531 -23.59 55.26 -6.31
N LYS A 532 -22.58 55.04 -5.46
CA LYS A 532 -22.35 53.73 -4.80
C LYS A 532 -23.48 53.41 -3.80
N ALA A 533 -23.97 54.41 -3.07
CA ALA A 533 -25.08 54.24 -2.13
C ALA A 533 -26.39 53.87 -2.84
N GLN A 534 -26.74 54.55 -3.94
CA GLN A 534 -27.90 54.20 -4.76
C GLN A 534 -27.83 52.78 -5.35
N ALA A 535 -26.64 52.32 -5.76
CA ALA A 535 -26.45 50.96 -6.26
C ALA A 535 -26.67 49.90 -5.16
N ARG A 536 -26.20 50.16 -3.93
CA ARG A 536 -26.44 49.28 -2.77
C ARG A 536 -27.91 49.28 -2.35
N ALA A 537 -28.59 50.43 -2.38
CA ALA A 537 -30.02 50.52 -2.08
C ALA A 537 -30.88 49.74 -3.09
N LYS A 538 -30.55 49.78 -4.38
CA LYS A 538 -31.22 48.95 -5.41
C LYS A 538 -31.00 47.46 -5.23
N GLN A 539 -29.83 47.03 -4.73
CA GLN A 539 -29.58 45.61 -4.40
C GLN A 539 -30.30 45.15 -3.13
N ALA A 540 -30.60 46.06 -2.20
CA ALA A 540 -31.32 45.73 -0.96
C ALA A 540 -32.85 45.69 -1.10
N ALA A 541 -33.43 46.30 -2.15
CA ALA A 541 -34.88 46.45 -2.32
C ALA A 541 -35.60 45.32 -3.10
N HIS A 542 -34.89 44.26 -3.51
CA HIS A 542 -35.50 43.10 -4.18
C HIS A 542 -35.43 41.82 -3.30
N PRO A 543 -36.50 41.50 -2.56
CA PRO A 543 -36.79 40.15 -2.09
C PRO A 543 -37.89 39.51 -2.95
N MET A 544 -37.56 38.41 -3.65
CA MET A 544 -38.50 37.44 -4.22
C MET A 544 -37.99 36.05 -3.76
N ALA A 545 -38.65 35.35 -2.85
CA ALA A 545 -39.85 34.54 -3.06
C ALA A 545 -39.57 33.33 -3.98
N ASP A 546 -39.02 32.24 -3.41
CA ASP A 546 -39.74 30.97 -3.35
C ASP A 546 -39.09 29.98 -2.35
N SER A 547 -39.88 29.62 -1.34
CA SER A 547 -40.07 28.27 -0.79
C SER A 547 -38.88 27.49 -0.16
N ALA A 548 -38.73 27.74 1.15
CA ALA A 548 -38.41 26.84 2.28
C ALA A 548 -37.82 25.43 2.04
N ILE A 549 -36.71 25.11 2.72
CA ILE A 549 -36.68 24.28 3.95
C ILE A 549 -35.27 24.33 4.59
N SER A 550 -35.32 24.47 5.91
CA SER A 550 -34.30 24.52 6.96
C SER A 550 -33.22 23.43 6.96
N GLY A 551 -32.03 23.77 7.47
CA GLY A 551 -31.08 22.80 8.05
C GLY A 551 -29.63 23.27 8.03
N ASP A 552 -29.06 23.58 9.20
CA ASP A 552 -27.65 23.88 9.43
C ASP A 552 -26.71 22.86 8.77
N ASP A 553 -25.79 23.29 7.88
CA ASP A 553 -24.68 22.43 7.41
C ASP A 553 -23.45 22.59 8.33
N PRO A 554 -23.18 21.61 9.23
CA PRO A 554 -22.00 21.63 10.10
C PRO A 554 -20.66 21.63 9.34
N ARG A 555 -20.61 21.35 8.03
CA ARG A 555 -19.37 21.32 7.25
C ARG A 555 -18.82 22.72 6.94
N LYS A 556 -19.69 23.73 6.78
CA LYS A 556 -19.26 25.11 6.54
C LYS A 556 -18.71 25.76 7.82
N ALA A 557 -19.38 25.49 8.95
CA ALA A 557 -18.91 25.84 10.30
C ALA A 557 -17.60 25.13 10.66
N ALA A 558 -17.42 23.85 10.28
CA ALA A 558 -16.18 23.10 10.52
C ALA A 558 -14.97 23.67 9.75
N VAL A 559 -15.16 24.14 8.52
CA VAL A 559 -14.10 24.77 7.71
C VAL A 559 -13.71 26.13 8.28
N GLU A 560 -14.68 26.96 8.69
CA GLU A 560 -14.41 28.24 9.36
C GLU A 560 -13.75 28.04 10.73
N ALA A 561 -14.19 27.03 11.50
CA ALA A 561 -13.57 26.65 12.76
C ALA A 561 -12.13 26.12 12.58
N ALA A 562 -11.83 25.38 11.50
CA ALA A 562 -10.48 24.92 11.18
C ALA A 562 -9.55 26.09 10.79
N ILE A 563 -10.06 27.07 10.02
CA ILE A 563 -9.34 28.29 9.68
C ILE A 563 -9.11 29.17 10.93
N ALA A 564 -10.09 29.25 11.83
CA ALA A 564 -9.97 29.96 13.10
C ALA A 564 -8.95 29.29 14.04
N ARG A 565 -8.95 27.96 14.17
CA ARG A 565 -7.94 27.19 14.94
C ARG A 565 -6.52 27.34 14.37
N ALA A 566 -6.38 27.38 13.04
CA ALA A 566 -5.09 27.62 12.40
C ALA A 566 -4.58 29.07 12.58
N LYS A 567 -5.49 30.06 12.65
CA LYS A 567 -5.16 31.46 12.97
C LYS A 567 -4.81 31.66 14.45
N ALA A 568 -5.53 31.02 15.37
CA ALA A 568 -5.26 31.05 16.81
C ALA A 568 -3.89 30.44 17.15
N ARG A 569 -3.55 29.27 16.58
CA ARG A 569 -2.22 28.64 16.75
C ARG A 569 -1.07 29.50 16.24
N LYS A 570 -1.28 30.32 15.20
CA LYS A 570 -0.28 31.26 14.67
C LYS A 570 -0.11 32.50 15.54
N GLN A 571 -1.16 32.94 16.23
CA GLN A 571 -1.12 34.11 17.13
C GLN A 571 -0.56 33.76 18.52
N GLU A 572 -0.78 32.54 19.02
CA GLU A 572 -0.13 32.05 20.25
C GLU A 572 1.37 31.74 20.07
N GLN A 573 1.87 31.63 18.84
CA GLN A 573 3.28 31.40 18.52
C GLN A 573 4.08 32.67 18.17
N GLN A 574 3.45 33.86 18.12
CA GLN A 574 4.09 35.09 17.59
C GLN A 574 4.06 36.34 18.51
N ALA A 575 3.54 36.26 19.74
CA ALA A 575 3.51 37.39 20.68
C ALA A 575 4.14 37.02 22.05
N GLY A 576 5.42 37.34 22.27
CA GLY A 576 6.04 37.38 23.60
C GLY A 576 7.43 36.72 23.76
N SER A 577 8.49 37.56 23.76
CA SER A 577 9.84 37.49 24.43
C SER A 577 10.74 36.23 24.44
N GLU A 578 12.07 36.48 24.47
CA GLU A 578 13.25 35.60 24.77
C GLU A 578 13.08 34.57 25.95
N PRO A 579 14.08 33.69 26.25
CA PRO A 579 14.59 32.45 25.61
C PRO A 579 14.07 31.16 26.34
N ALA A 580 14.19 29.90 25.90
CA ALA A 580 14.96 29.21 24.86
C ALA A 580 14.12 28.06 24.24
N GLU A 581 14.65 27.45 23.18
CA GLU A 581 14.17 26.23 22.51
C GLU A 581 13.28 25.26 23.33
N PRO A 582 12.13 24.83 22.77
CA PRO A 582 11.52 23.55 23.11
C PRO A 582 11.48 22.62 21.89
N VAL A 583 12.10 21.45 22.03
CA VAL A 583 12.23 20.40 21.02
C VAL A 583 10.89 19.69 20.78
N ASP A 584 10.47 19.57 19.52
CA ASP A 584 9.33 18.76 19.07
C ASP A 584 9.48 17.29 19.55
N PRO A 585 8.48 16.70 20.24
CA PRO A 585 8.54 15.33 20.74
C PRO A 585 8.82 14.26 19.66
N ARG A 586 8.56 14.54 18.38
CA ARG A 586 8.97 13.66 17.27
C ARG A 586 10.46 13.74 16.95
N LYS A 587 11.08 14.91 17.10
CA LYS A 587 12.53 15.08 16.95
C LYS A 587 13.27 14.45 18.15
N ALA A 588 12.73 14.62 19.35
CA ALA A 588 13.23 13.96 20.56
C ALA A 588 13.14 12.42 20.47
N ALA A 589 12.06 11.87 19.90
CA ALA A 589 11.93 10.42 19.69
C ALA A 589 12.93 9.87 18.65
N VAL A 590 13.21 10.62 17.58
CA VAL A 590 14.21 10.25 16.56
C VAL A 590 15.64 10.38 17.11
N GLU A 591 15.94 11.43 17.87
CA GLU A 591 17.22 11.58 18.57
C GLU A 591 17.41 10.52 19.64
N ALA A 592 16.36 10.14 20.39
CA ALA A 592 16.39 9.02 21.32
C ALA A 592 16.58 7.67 20.62
N ALA A 593 16.04 7.47 19.42
CA ALA A 593 16.26 6.25 18.63
C ALA A 593 17.70 6.19 18.07
N ILE A 594 18.25 7.32 17.61
CA ILE A 594 19.64 7.43 17.18
C ILE A 594 20.60 7.27 18.38
N ALA A 595 20.26 7.83 19.55
CA ALA A 595 21.03 7.67 20.78
C ALA A 595 21.00 6.22 21.27
N ARG A 596 19.86 5.51 21.21
CA ARG A 596 19.79 4.07 21.51
C ARG A 596 20.57 3.22 20.50
N ALA A 597 20.57 3.57 19.21
CA ALA A 597 21.38 2.90 18.20
C ALA A 597 22.89 3.16 18.38
N LYS A 598 23.28 4.35 18.86
CA LYS A 598 24.66 4.69 19.22
C LYS A 598 25.08 4.04 20.54
N ALA A 599 24.21 4.01 21.54
CA ALA A 599 24.45 3.33 22.82
C ALA A 599 24.58 1.81 22.65
N ARG A 600 23.76 1.17 21.81
CA ARG A 600 23.94 -0.26 21.44
C ARG A 600 25.25 -0.54 20.70
N LYS A 601 25.75 0.42 19.91
CA LYS A 601 27.08 0.34 19.27
C LYS A 601 28.24 0.60 20.25
N GLN A 602 28.00 1.34 21.35
CA GLN A 602 29.00 1.66 22.38
C GLN A 602 29.04 0.62 23.53
N GLU A 603 27.91 0.00 23.90
CA GLU A 603 27.84 -1.09 24.88
C GLU A 603 28.39 -2.42 24.31
N GLN A 604 28.33 -2.62 22.99
CA GLN A 604 29.07 -3.71 22.31
C GLN A 604 30.58 -3.43 22.20
N GLN A 605 31.07 -2.27 22.65
CA GLN A 605 32.48 -1.86 22.59
C GLN A 605 33.11 -1.54 23.96
N ALA A 606 32.40 -1.73 25.09
CA ALA A 606 32.88 -1.30 26.42
C ALA A 606 32.71 -2.33 27.57
N GLY A 607 32.55 -3.62 27.27
CA GLY A 607 32.65 -4.72 28.24
C GLY A 607 34.02 -5.43 28.16
N SER A 608 35.04 -4.85 28.79
CA SER A 608 36.34 -5.43 29.19
C SER A 608 36.14 -6.55 30.22
N GLU A 609 36.90 -7.64 30.35
CA GLU A 609 38.29 -8.06 30.05
C GLU A 609 38.36 -9.59 30.39
N PRO A 610 39.44 -10.37 30.17
CA PRO A 610 40.77 -10.01 29.64
C PRO A 610 41.29 -10.92 28.51
N ALA A 611 42.44 -10.48 27.97
CA ALA A 611 43.40 -11.22 27.14
C ALA A 611 43.03 -11.46 25.66
N GLU A 612 43.54 -10.53 24.83
CA GLU A 612 44.22 -10.67 23.52
C GLU A 612 44.53 -12.09 22.97
N PRO A 613 44.85 -12.25 21.65
CA PRO A 613 45.11 -11.22 20.64
C PRO A 613 44.38 -11.41 19.28
N VAL A 614 44.10 -10.29 18.61
CA VAL A 614 43.97 -10.08 17.13
C VAL A 614 42.91 -10.94 16.39
N ASP A 615 41.75 -10.33 16.12
CA ASP A 615 40.66 -10.95 15.32
C ASP A 615 41.10 -11.27 13.86
N PRO A 616 41.13 -12.56 13.48
CA PRO A 616 41.56 -13.02 12.16
C PRO A 616 40.65 -12.55 11.00
N ARG A 617 39.41 -12.09 11.24
CA ARG A 617 38.48 -11.70 10.17
C ARG A 617 38.75 -10.32 9.59
N LYS A 618 39.14 -9.33 10.40
CA LYS A 618 39.51 -8.00 9.89
C LYS A 618 40.86 -8.02 9.18
N ALA A 619 41.82 -8.81 9.69
CA ALA A 619 43.08 -9.09 9.01
C ALA A 619 42.88 -9.86 7.69
N ALA A 620 41.94 -10.81 7.62
CA ALA A 620 41.60 -11.52 6.38
C ALA A 620 40.95 -10.60 5.33
N VAL A 621 40.08 -9.66 5.74
CA VAL A 621 39.44 -8.70 4.83
C VAL A 621 40.44 -7.64 4.35
N GLU A 622 41.31 -7.12 5.22
CA GLU A 622 42.38 -6.21 4.80
C GLU A 622 43.44 -6.92 3.95
N ALA A 623 43.80 -8.18 4.24
CA ALA A 623 44.66 -8.99 3.39
C ALA A 623 44.00 -9.32 2.03
N ALA A 624 42.68 -9.53 1.98
CA ALA A 624 41.95 -9.73 0.73
C ALA A 624 41.86 -8.43 -0.10
N ILE A 625 41.64 -7.28 0.54
CA ILE A 625 41.64 -5.97 -0.13
C ILE A 625 43.06 -5.59 -0.59
N ALA A 626 44.09 -5.87 0.21
CA ALA A 626 45.49 -5.67 -0.17
C ALA A 626 45.90 -6.59 -1.33
N ARG A 627 45.49 -7.87 -1.33
CA ARG A 627 45.70 -8.79 -2.47
C ARG A 627 44.92 -8.37 -3.71
N ALA A 628 43.73 -7.78 -3.56
CA ALA A 628 42.95 -7.25 -4.67
C ALA A 628 43.53 -5.93 -5.23
N LYS A 629 44.12 -5.08 -4.37
CA LYS A 629 44.83 -3.86 -4.79
C LYS A 629 46.19 -4.17 -5.42
N ALA A 630 46.96 -5.11 -4.86
CA ALA A 630 48.23 -5.59 -5.44
C ALA A 630 48.01 -6.26 -6.82
N ARG A 631 46.97 -7.10 -6.97
CA ARG A 631 46.58 -7.68 -8.27
C ARG A 631 46.12 -6.64 -9.30
N LYS A 632 45.57 -5.49 -8.87
CA LYS A 632 45.22 -4.37 -9.75
C LYS A 632 46.43 -3.50 -10.13
N GLN A 633 47.50 -3.47 -9.34
CA GLN A 633 48.73 -2.72 -9.65
C GLN A 633 49.74 -3.55 -10.46
N GLU A 634 49.78 -4.87 -10.31
CA GLU A 634 50.66 -5.75 -11.10
C GLU A 634 50.11 -6.07 -12.52
N GLN A 635 48.82 -5.84 -12.79
CA GLN A 635 48.23 -6.04 -14.12
C GLN A 635 48.40 -4.85 -15.09
N GLN A 636 49.25 -3.86 -14.75
CA GLN A 636 49.63 -2.74 -15.65
C GLN A 636 51.12 -2.70 -16.01
N ALA A 637 51.93 -3.70 -15.65
CA ALA A 637 53.35 -3.74 -16.02
C ALA A 637 53.80 -5.13 -16.52
N GLY A 638 54.03 -5.20 -17.85
CA GLY A 638 55.15 -5.90 -18.52
C GLY A 638 55.54 -7.35 -18.16
N SER A 639 55.28 -8.25 -19.12
CA SER A 639 56.19 -9.22 -19.78
C SER A 639 56.86 -10.38 -19.00
N GLU A 640 56.33 -11.60 -19.26
CA GLU A 640 56.98 -12.90 -19.63
C GLU A 640 58.05 -13.60 -18.75
N PRO A 641 58.30 -14.94 -18.88
CA PRO A 641 57.43 -16.08 -19.25
C PRO A 641 57.69 -17.43 -18.48
N ALA A 642 56.88 -18.47 -18.83
CA ALA A 642 57.16 -19.93 -18.86
C ALA A 642 56.69 -20.91 -17.74
N GLU A 643 55.55 -21.59 -18.01
CA GLU A 643 55.14 -23.02 -17.87
C GLU A 643 55.25 -23.85 -16.54
N PRO A 644 54.46 -24.95 -16.33
CA PRO A 644 53.60 -25.71 -17.26
C PRO A 644 52.13 -26.01 -16.86
N VAL A 645 51.29 -25.96 -17.89
CA VAL A 645 50.04 -26.68 -18.28
C VAL A 645 49.28 -27.60 -17.29
N ASP A 646 48.01 -27.23 -16.98
CA ASP A 646 46.95 -28.09 -16.41
C ASP A 646 45.98 -28.57 -17.54
N PRO A 647 45.76 -29.89 -17.70
CA PRO A 647 44.97 -30.50 -18.77
C PRO A 647 43.47 -30.13 -18.80
N ARG A 648 42.88 -29.56 -17.73
CA ARG A 648 41.44 -29.19 -17.74
C ARG A 648 41.15 -27.87 -18.46
N LYS A 649 42.12 -26.96 -18.55
CA LYS A 649 41.96 -25.68 -19.24
C LYS A 649 41.94 -25.85 -20.77
N ALA A 650 42.72 -26.80 -21.28
CA ALA A 650 42.73 -27.19 -22.70
C ALA A 650 41.36 -27.77 -23.15
N ALA A 651 40.65 -28.50 -22.30
CA ALA A 651 39.34 -29.04 -22.62
C ALA A 651 38.25 -27.94 -22.73
N VAL A 652 38.31 -26.91 -21.89
CA VAL A 652 37.37 -25.77 -21.92
C VAL A 652 37.65 -24.84 -23.09
N GLU A 653 38.92 -24.58 -23.42
CA GLU A 653 39.29 -23.80 -24.61
C GLU A 653 38.96 -24.55 -25.91
N ALA A 654 39.14 -25.88 -25.96
CA ALA A 654 38.70 -26.69 -27.10
C ALA A 654 37.16 -26.69 -27.26
N ALA A 655 36.39 -26.67 -26.16
CA ALA A 655 34.94 -26.57 -26.22
C ALA A 655 34.46 -25.18 -26.70
N ILE A 656 35.12 -24.11 -26.27
CA ILE A 656 34.82 -22.73 -26.71
C ILE A 656 35.24 -22.53 -28.17
N ALA A 657 36.37 -23.09 -28.61
CA ALA A 657 36.81 -23.05 -30.00
C ALA A 657 35.85 -23.83 -30.92
N ARG A 658 35.37 -25.01 -30.49
CA ARG A 658 34.34 -25.77 -31.24
C ARG A 658 32.99 -25.04 -31.31
N ALA A 659 32.60 -24.32 -30.25
CA ALA A 659 31.39 -23.50 -30.25
C ALA A 659 31.51 -22.25 -31.15
N LYS A 660 32.70 -21.64 -31.24
CA LYS A 660 32.97 -20.51 -32.14
C LYS A 660 33.09 -20.95 -33.61
N ALA A 661 33.73 -22.08 -33.89
CA ALA A 661 33.80 -22.66 -35.24
C ALA A 661 32.40 -23.04 -35.77
N ARG A 662 31.54 -23.65 -34.92
CA ARG A 662 30.14 -23.95 -35.30
C ARG A 662 29.28 -22.70 -35.56
N LYS A 663 29.59 -21.57 -34.92
CA LYS A 663 28.90 -20.29 -35.19
C LYS A 663 29.38 -19.60 -36.46
N GLN A 664 30.60 -19.86 -36.92
CA GLN A 664 31.14 -19.30 -38.17
C GLN A 664 30.75 -20.14 -39.40
N GLU A 665 30.54 -21.45 -39.26
CA GLU A 665 30.06 -22.32 -40.34
C GLU A 665 28.53 -22.25 -40.56
N GLN A 666 27.76 -21.72 -39.61
CA GLN A 666 26.30 -21.54 -39.76
C GLN A 666 25.90 -20.19 -40.42
N GLN A 667 26.85 -19.40 -40.92
CA GLN A 667 26.59 -18.15 -41.66
C GLN A 667 26.65 -18.30 -43.19
N ALA A 668 26.67 -19.53 -43.72
CA ALA A 668 26.52 -19.80 -45.15
C ALA A 668 25.35 -20.78 -45.39
N GLY A 669 24.22 -20.29 -45.92
CA GLY A 669 23.17 -21.13 -46.54
C GLY A 669 21.75 -21.05 -45.94
N SER A 670 20.95 -20.12 -46.48
CA SER A 670 19.50 -20.16 -46.83
C SER A 670 18.49 -21.12 -46.14
N GLU A 671 17.60 -20.53 -45.30
CA GLU A 671 16.10 -20.60 -45.17
C GLU A 671 15.25 -21.89 -45.38
N PRO A 672 13.95 -21.98 -44.93
CA PRO A 672 13.10 -21.01 -44.18
C PRO A 672 12.17 -21.59 -43.03
N ALA A 673 11.69 -20.66 -42.18
CA ALA A 673 10.40 -20.51 -41.45
C ALA A 673 9.67 -21.65 -40.68
N GLU A 674 9.45 -21.44 -39.37
CA GLU A 674 8.25 -21.85 -38.59
C GLU A 674 8.15 -21.09 -37.23
N PRO A 675 7.00 -21.09 -36.51
CA PRO A 675 6.11 -19.94 -36.30
C PRO A 675 6.40 -19.05 -35.07
N VAL A 676 5.86 -17.83 -35.12
CA VAL A 676 6.06 -16.71 -34.17
C VAL A 676 5.33 -16.92 -32.83
N ASP A 677 6.05 -16.73 -31.72
CA ASP A 677 5.58 -16.79 -30.33
C ASP A 677 4.44 -15.77 -30.02
N PRO A 678 3.26 -16.20 -29.52
CA PRO A 678 2.17 -15.31 -29.15
C PRO A 678 2.54 -14.27 -28.07
N ARG A 679 3.55 -14.53 -27.22
CA ARG A 679 4.09 -13.55 -26.27
C ARG A 679 4.83 -12.43 -26.99
N LYS A 680 5.58 -12.74 -28.05
CA LYS A 680 6.26 -11.72 -28.87
C LYS A 680 5.25 -10.86 -29.62
N ALA A 681 4.20 -11.46 -30.18
CA ALA A 681 3.10 -10.74 -30.82
C ALA A 681 2.34 -9.82 -29.83
N ALA A 682 2.11 -10.28 -28.60
CA ALA A 682 1.48 -9.46 -27.55
C ALA A 682 2.37 -8.28 -27.11
N VAL A 683 3.69 -8.49 -27.02
CA VAL A 683 4.66 -7.43 -26.71
C VAL A 683 4.76 -6.40 -27.84
N GLU A 684 4.79 -6.83 -29.10
CA GLU A 684 4.77 -5.93 -30.26
C GLU A 684 3.45 -5.14 -30.33
N ALA A 685 2.31 -5.78 -30.06
CA ALA A 685 1.02 -5.10 -29.98
C ALA A 685 0.95 -4.09 -28.81
N ALA A 686 1.59 -4.39 -27.67
CA ALA A 686 1.68 -3.47 -26.53
C ALA A 686 2.61 -2.27 -26.84
N ILE A 687 3.74 -2.49 -27.51
CA ILE A 687 4.65 -1.43 -27.97
C ILE A 687 3.96 -0.56 -29.04
N ALA A 688 3.21 -1.17 -29.97
CA ALA A 688 2.42 -0.45 -30.96
C ALA A 688 1.32 0.40 -30.31
N ARG A 689 0.61 -0.12 -29.30
CA ARG A 689 -0.38 0.65 -28.51
C ARG A 689 0.26 1.76 -27.69
N ALA A 690 1.48 1.55 -27.15
CA ALA A 690 2.21 2.58 -26.43
C ALA A 690 2.72 3.68 -27.36
N LYS A 691 3.20 3.34 -28.57
CA LYS A 691 3.57 4.30 -29.63
C LYS A 691 2.34 5.06 -30.16
N ALA A 692 1.22 4.36 -30.39
CA ALA A 692 -0.05 4.96 -30.79
C ALA A 692 -0.57 5.94 -29.71
N ARG A 693 -0.52 5.58 -28.42
CA ARG A 693 -0.87 6.51 -27.32
C ARG A 693 0.07 7.72 -27.23
N LYS A 694 1.35 7.56 -27.57
CA LYS A 694 2.33 8.66 -27.61
C LYS A 694 2.12 9.59 -28.82
N GLN A 695 1.64 9.06 -29.94
CA GLN A 695 1.24 9.83 -31.13
C GLN A 695 -0.15 10.47 -30.96
N GLU A 696 -1.12 9.80 -30.33
CA GLU A 696 -2.45 10.35 -30.02
C GLU A 696 -2.40 11.45 -28.95
N GLN A 697 -1.44 11.41 -28.01
CA GLN A 697 -1.17 12.53 -27.11
C GLN A 697 -0.47 13.72 -27.80
N GLN A 698 -0.04 13.57 -29.06
CA GLN A 698 0.47 14.65 -29.91
C GLN A 698 -0.55 15.12 -30.97
N THR A 699 -1.72 14.51 -31.07
CA THR A 699 -2.77 14.89 -32.04
C THR A 699 -4.16 14.88 -31.42
N VAL A 700 -4.48 15.91 -30.64
CA VAL A 700 -5.86 16.34 -30.38
C VAL A 700 -5.94 17.87 -30.56
N SER A 701 -6.52 18.23 -31.70
CA SER A 701 -7.31 19.42 -32.05
C SER A 701 -6.82 20.81 -31.63
N GLU A 702 -6.47 21.65 -32.61
CA GLU A 702 -7.35 22.75 -33.07
C GLU A 702 -6.71 23.49 -34.28
N PRO A 703 -7.49 24.24 -35.08
CA PRO A 703 -7.21 24.50 -36.49
C PRO A 703 -6.06 25.48 -36.79
N VAL A 704 -5.64 25.41 -38.05
CA VAL A 704 -4.72 26.28 -38.78
C VAL A 704 -5.17 27.76 -38.74
N GLU A 705 -4.21 28.66 -38.51
CA GLU A 705 -4.14 30.12 -38.81
C GLU A 705 -3.93 31.05 -37.60
N PRO A 706 -3.13 32.12 -37.75
CA PRO A 706 -1.80 32.18 -38.35
C PRO A 706 -0.74 32.39 -37.24
N ALA A 707 0.50 32.06 -37.58
CA ALA A 707 1.71 32.13 -36.76
C ALA A 707 1.70 33.27 -35.72
N ASP A 708 1.72 32.92 -34.44
CA ASP A 708 1.94 33.89 -33.35
C ASP A 708 3.34 34.51 -33.53
N PRO A 709 3.44 35.81 -33.86
CA PRO A 709 4.73 36.48 -34.05
C PRO A 709 5.60 36.43 -32.79
N ARG A 710 5.04 36.13 -31.60
CA ARG A 710 5.83 35.94 -30.36
C ARG A 710 6.54 34.59 -30.32
N LYS A 711 5.96 33.49 -30.80
CA LYS A 711 6.64 32.18 -30.84
C LYS A 711 7.78 32.18 -31.85
N ALA A 712 7.60 32.83 -33.01
CA ALA A 712 8.66 33.05 -33.98
C ALA A 712 9.78 33.94 -33.42
N ALA A 713 9.44 35.01 -32.68
CA ALA A 713 10.43 35.86 -32.02
C ALA A 713 11.22 35.14 -30.92
N VAL A 714 10.58 34.27 -30.14
CA VAL A 714 11.27 33.46 -29.09
C VAL A 714 12.16 32.39 -29.74
N ALA A 715 11.70 31.69 -30.78
CA ALA A 715 12.53 30.74 -31.51
C ALA A 715 13.73 31.43 -32.19
N ALA A 716 13.52 32.61 -32.80
CA ALA A 716 14.60 33.42 -33.38
C ALA A 716 15.58 33.94 -32.32
N ALA A 717 15.10 34.29 -31.12
CA ALA A 717 15.97 34.68 -30.00
C ALA A 717 16.79 33.49 -29.47
N ILE A 718 16.19 32.30 -29.31
CA ILE A 718 16.91 31.08 -28.90
C ILE A 718 17.93 30.68 -29.97
N ALA A 719 17.57 30.73 -31.25
CA ALA A 719 18.49 30.46 -32.36
C ALA A 719 19.66 31.48 -32.40
N ARG A 720 19.42 32.78 -32.13
CA ARG A 720 20.49 33.79 -32.02
C ARG A 720 21.41 33.55 -30.83
N VAL A 721 20.88 33.08 -29.68
CA VAL A 721 21.70 32.74 -28.50
C VAL A 721 22.50 31.46 -28.74
N GLN A 722 21.90 30.44 -29.36
CA GLN A 722 22.60 29.20 -29.74
C GLN A 722 23.67 29.46 -30.81
N ALA A 723 23.39 30.30 -31.82
CA ALA A 723 24.38 30.72 -32.82
C ALA A 723 25.51 31.54 -32.19
N LYS A 724 25.23 32.45 -31.24
CA LYS A 724 26.28 33.15 -30.48
C LYS A 724 27.11 32.21 -29.61
N LYS A 725 26.49 31.20 -28.97
CA LYS A 725 27.23 30.20 -28.18
C LYS A 725 28.07 29.27 -29.06
N ALA A 726 27.56 28.85 -30.22
CA ALA A 726 28.31 28.04 -31.17
C ALA A 726 29.48 28.83 -31.79
N ALA A 727 29.28 30.10 -32.16
CA ALA A 727 30.35 30.97 -32.63
C ALA A 727 31.40 31.26 -31.53
N GLN A 728 30.97 31.45 -30.27
CA GLN A 728 31.92 31.59 -29.14
C GLN A 728 32.65 30.29 -28.80
N GLN A 729 32.08 29.11 -29.08
CA GLN A 729 32.76 27.83 -28.88
C GLN A 729 33.69 27.45 -30.05
N GLN A 730 33.46 27.98 -31.26
CA GLN A 730 34.38 27.81 -32.39
C GLN A 730 35.57 28.76 -32.31
N VAL A 731 35.42 29.97 -31.77
CA VAL A 731 36.54 30.92 -31.58
C VAL A 731 37.43 30.57 -30.38
N VAL A 732 37.04 29.62 -29.53
CA VAL A 732 37.83 29.19 -28.34
C VAL A 732 38.49 27.82 -28.55
N ASN A 733 38.35 27.21 -29.75
CA ASN A 733 39.01 25.94 -30.11
C ASN A 733 39.91 26.06 -31.36
N GLU A 734 40.18 27.27 -31.85
CA GLU A 734 41.10 27.53 -32.98
C GLU A 734 42.20 28.56 -32.67
N ASP A 735 42.48 28.79 -31.38
CA ASP A 735 43.83 29.10 -30.86
C ASP A 735 44.25 27.92 -29.97
#